data_AF-A0A3A6P738-F1
#
_entry.id   AF-A0A3A6P738-F1
#
_cell.length_a   1.000
_cell.length_b   1.000
_cell.length_c   1.000
_cell.angle_alpha   90.00
_cell.angle_beta   90.00
_cell.angle_gamma   90.00
#
_symmetry.space_group_name_H-M   'P 1'
#
loop_
_entity.id
_entity.type
_entity.pdbx_description
1 polymer ?
#
loop_
_entity_poly.entity_id
_entity_poly.type
_entity_poly.pdbx_seq_one_letter_code
_entity_poly.pdbx_strand_id
1 'polypeptide(L)'
;MLSNADFLSLAGKPGDFQARIRLNPRYIDADKCTACGLCTQYCPRHMVDAYNEGLKITRPIHIDYPQAVPATYYIDPGACLHLKHGTCKICVPVCRSHAIDFSQQPEERTLQVGAVIMAPGFGKVPDKALEKYSYGKHPDVVTSIEFERLLNPSGPFQGEVRCISDHRHPHKIAFIQCVGSRDIGCDNGYCSSVCCMYSIKEAMVAKEHDPDCEITIFYMDMRTQGKDFDAARTRAEEQFGIKFVRAKVADVMPWGKQLKLTYSTLAASHHFEAFDMVVLSVGLDSPKSAGELAQIGGFALNKYDFCQTDTFAPLNTSREGIFVAGAFQGPKDIPESVTQSSAAAGIASALIKQQRGTGIVHKAYPDEQQVKAGDEVRIGVFVCRCGINIAGTVDVPQVVDYAGNMENVVYFSDSLYSCSQDAQEVIKEQIKKHKLNRIVMAACSPRTHEPLFQETLKDAGLNRSLFEMVNIRDQCSWVHANEPDEATDKSRDLVRMGVAKARLSQPLPEQTVPVTPQALIIGGGVAGLTAAENLANQGFQCYLIEKNDRLGGHAVKAQDTLQGENTAKMMQELIHRVQQHEKIEVMAGAELAAVNGFVGNFSSVVKMTRGTEETEQTIDHGVIIIATGGREHRPDRYLLGQVKKVVTQQELETRLAGKARDRAPESVLMIQCAGSRGDDLKYCSKVCCNTAVKNALKIKEINPASQVIVLYRDMRTYGYAEDAYQLAREKGVVFIPYELDRKPEVEKKGNRVQVNFFDPILQEDVSLSPELIVLSVGIVPEDTENLSKLLKIPVNENKFYLEAHVKLRPVELAVDGVYVCGLAHSPKPLDEVIVQAQAAAAKASIPLIKGFVSVEPIVSSVDQEICIGCGICAGLCPYQAIQMIKVDNKKKAETIAASCKGCGICSSRCPTFAISMGGFTREQINAQIKAFGEI
;
A
#
# COMPACT_ATOMS: atom_id res chain seq x y z
N MET A 1 20.44 -2.09 -10.52
CA MET A 1 19.31 -2.98 -10.88
C MET A 1 19.68 -3.72 -12.16
N LEU A 2 19.49 -5.03 -12.22
CA LEU A 2 19.67 -5.81 -13.46
C LEU A 2 18.28 -6.04 -14.05
N SER A 3 18.03 -5.57 -15.27
CA SER A 3 16.73 -5.63 -15.94
C SER A 3 16.91 -6.23 -17.34
N ASN A 4 15.83 -6.76 -17.93
CA ASN A 4 15.89 -7.57 -19.15
C ASN A 4 16.81 -8.79 -18.95
N ALA A 5 16.54 -9.58 -17.92
CA ALA A 5 17.40 -10.68 -17.50
C ALA A 5 16.60 -11.94 -17.16
N ASP A 6 17.13 -13.09 -17.56
CA ASP A 6 16.56 -14.41 -17.25
C ASP A 6 17.32 -15.02 -16.07
N PHE A 7 16.58 -15.67 -15.17
CA PHE A 7 17.16 -16.46 -14.09
C PHE A 7 17.37 -17.89 -14.58
N LEU A 8 18.61 -18.38 -14.62
CA LEU A 8 18.94 -19.64 -15.30
C LEU A 8 19.09 -20.83 -14.34
N SER A 9 19.75 -20.63 -13.18
CA SER A 9 19.98 -21.70 -12.21
C SER A 9 20.34 -21.14 -10.83
N LEU A 10 20.06 -21.92 -9.79
CA LEU A 10 20.41 -21.63 -8.41
C LEU A 10 21.00 -22.85 -7.70
N ALA A 11 22.31 -22.82 -7.45
CA ALA A 11 23.02 -23.85 -6.69
C ALA A 11 23.41 -23.33 -5.29
N GLY A 12 23.69 -24.24 -4.36
CA GLY A 12 24.14 -23.90 -3.01
C GLY A 12 23.05 -23.98 -1.93
N LYS A 13 23.32 -23.34 -0.79
CA LYS A 13 22.55 -23.45 0.46
C LYS A 13 22.31 -22.06 1.07
N PRO A 14 21.39 -21.92 2.05
CA PRO A 14 21.15 -20.64 2.74
C PRO A 14 22.44 -19.97 3.18
N GLY A 15 22.59 -18.69 2.86
CA GLY A 15 23.80 -17.89 3.14
C GLY A 15 24.90 -17.98 2.07
N ASP A 16 24.85 -18.95 1.16
CA ASP A 16 25.88 -19.22 0.14
C ASP A 16 25.26 -19.87 -1.11
N PHE A 17 24.48 -19.08 -1.84
CA PHE A 17 23.92 -19.47 -3.14
C PHE A 17 24.72 -18.87 -4.28
N GLN A 18 24.81 -19.64 -5.36
CA GLN A 18 25.33 -19.21 -6.65
C GLN A 18 24.17 -19.12 -7.66
N ALA A 19 23.79 -17.89 -8.01
CA ALA A 19 22.74 -17.58 -8.96
C ALA A 19 23.35 -17.29 -10.34
N ARG A 20 22.94 -18.03 -11.37
CA ARG A 20 23.30 -17.70 -12.76
C ARG A 20 22.14 -16.97 -13.43
N ILE A 21 22.46 -15.85 -14.07
CA ILE A 21 21.50 -15.03 -14.82
C ILE A 21 22.03 -14.78 -16.22
N ARG A 22 21.12 -14.55 -17.17
CA ARG A 22 21.43 -14.09 -18.53
C ARG A 22 20.87 -12.69 -18.72
N LEU A 23 21.73 -11.73 -18.97
CA LEU A 23 21.33 -10.39 -19.42
C LEU A 23 21.05 -10.45 -20.91
N ASN A 24 19.82 -10.17 -21.31
CA ASN A 24 19.42 -10.13 -22.71
C ASN A 24 19.84 -8.79 -23.33
N PRO A 25 20.33 -8.80 -24.60
CA PRO A 25 20.77 -7.58 -25.26
C PRO A 25 19.59 -6.62 -25.42
N ARG A 26 19.80 -5.36 -25.03
CA ARG A 26 18.86 -4.27 -25.30
C ARG A 26 19.04 -3.72 -26.73
N TYR A 27 20.20 -4.03 -27.32
CA TYR A 27 20.74 -3.41 -28.53
C TYR A 27 20.91 -1.89 -28.42
N ILE A 28 20.95 -1.42 -27.17
CA ILE A 28 21.10 -0.03 -26.76
C ILE A 28 21.97 -0.03 -25.52
N ASP A 29 23.00 0.79 -25.51
CA ASP A 29 23.82 1.11 -24.35
C ASP A 29 23.00 2.00 -23.40
N ALA A 30 22.59 1.42 -22.28
CA ALA A 30 21.71 2.08 -21.31
C ALA A 30 22.37 3.29 -20.64
N ASP A 31 23.71 3.30 -20.52
CA ASP A 31 24.45 4.40 -19.88
C ASP A 31 24.61 5.60 -20.83
N LYS A 32 24.51 5.38 -22.16
CA LYS A 32 24.54 6.45 -23.17
C LYS A 32 23.14 6.89 -23.61
N CYS A 33 22.10 6.09 -23.38
CA CYS A 33 20.76 6.42 -23.84
C CYS A 33 20.20 7.59 -23.05
N THR A 34 19.79 8.66 -23.74
CA THR A 34 19.16 9.83 -23.12
C THR A 34 17.62 9.78 -23.14
N ALA A 35 17.05 8.64 -23.54
CA ALA A 35 15.61 8.43 -23.71
C ALA A 35 14.85 9.51 -24.52
N CYS A 36 15.49 10.17 -25.50
CA CYS A 36 14.88 11.28 -26.25
C CYS A 36 13.76 10.90 -27.24
N GLY A 37 13.55 9.61 -27.53
CA GLY A 37 12.46 9.12 -28.39
C GLY A 37 12.59 9.35 -29.90
N LEU A 38 13.60 10.08 -30.39
CA LEU A 38 13.82 10.30 -31.83
C LEU A 38 13.89 8.98 -32.61
N CYS A 39 14.62 7.99 -32.09
CA CYS A 39 14.77 6.70 -32.75
C CYS A 39 13.44 5.96 -32.97
N THR A 40 12.47 6.11 -32.06
CA THR A 40 11.11 5.58 -32.19
C THR A 40 10.32 6.33 -33.25
N GLN A 41 10.39 7.67 -33.25
CA GLN A 41 9.67 8.50 -34.23
C GLN A 41 10.05 8.15 -35.68
N TYR A 42 11.34 7.90 -35.94
CA TYR A 42 11.84 7.56 -37.27
C TYR A 42 11.77 6.07 -37.61
N CYS A 43 11.36 5.19 -36.69
CA CYS A 43 11.27 3.77 -36.97
C CYS A 43 10.08 3.47 -37.90
N PRO A 44 10.30 2.90 -39.10
CA PRO A 44 9.22 2.68 -40.07
C PRO A 44 8.35 1.46 -39.76
N ARG A 45 8.81 0.56 -38.87
CA ARG A 45 8.09 -0.68 -38.56
C ARG A 45 7.13 -0.47 -37.41
N HIS A 46 5.86 -0.77 -37.63
CA HIS A 46 4.84 -0.81 -36.58
C HIS A 46 4.89 -2.13 -35.82
N MET A 47 4.57 -2.08 -34.53
CA MET A 47 4.45 -3.23 -33.64
C MET A 47 3.23 -3.04 -32.73
N VAL A 48 2.58 -4.13 -32.32
CA VAL A 48 1.52 -4.08 -31.32
C VAL A 48 2.13 -3.70 -29.97
N ASP A 49 1.51 -2.77 -29.26
CA ASP A 49 1.96 -2.32 -27.95
C ASP A 49 1.44 -3.26 -26.85
N ALA A 50 2.31 -4.18 -26.41
CA ALA A 50 1.95 -5.15 -25.38
C ALA A 50 1.65 -4.51 -24.01
N TYR A 51 2.29 -3.38 -23.69
CA TYR A 51 2.05 -2.66 -22.43
C TYR A 51 0.64 -2.04 -22.40
N ASN A 52 0.15 -1.58 -23.55
CA ASN A 52 -1.22 -1.10 -23.71
C ASN A 52 -2.21 -2.20 -24.11
N GLU A 53 -1.94 -3.46 -23.76
CA GLU A 53 -2.81 -4.62 -24.03
C GLU A 53 -3.23 -4.75 -25.50
N GLY A 54 -2.37 -4.30 -26.43
CA GLY A 54 -2.64 -4.34 -27.86
C GLY A 54 -3.64 -3.30 -28.38
N LEU A 55 -4.10 -2.38 -27.53
CA LEU A 55 -5.02 -1.28 -27.88
C LEU A 55 -4.31 -0.12 -28.61
N LYS A 56 -2.98 -0.19 -28.73
CA LYS A 56 -2.13 0.83 -29.35
C LYS A 56 -1.07 0.18 -30.22
N ILE A 57 -0.56 0.94 -31.19
CA ILE A 57 0.59 0.58 -32.00
C ILE A 57 1.83 1.33 -31.48
N THR A 58 2.93 0.62 -31.31
CA THR A 58 4.26 1.13 -30.99
C THR A 58 5.26 0.83 -32.12
N ARG A 59 6.57 0.87 -31.84
CA ARG A 59 7.68 0.58 -32.76
C ARG A 59 8.65 -0.41 -32.11
N PRO A 60 9.43 -1.20 -32.87
CA PRO A 60 10.42 -2.12 -32.30
C PRO A 60 11.42 -1.45 -31.35
N ILE A 61 11.91 -0.26 -31.69
CA ILE A 61 12.72 0.55 -30.77
C ILE A 61 11.79 1.45 -29.96
N HIS A 62 11.63 1.17 -28.67
CA HIS A 62 10.69 1.88 -27.80
C HIS A 62 11.08 1.78 -26.31
N ILE A 63 10.33 2.52 -25.50
CA ILE A 63 10.24 2.40 -24.04
C ILE A 63 8.79 2.00 -23.75
N ASP A 64 8.57 1.04 -22.85
CA ASP A 64 7.23 0.48 -22.60
C ASP A 64 6.23 1.55 -22.14
N TYR A 65 6.69 2.45 -21.26
CA TYR A 65 5.92 3.58 -20.77
C TYR A 65 6.84 4.73 -20.33
N PRO A 66 6.34 5.98 -20.25
CA PRO A 66 7.19 7.16 -20.05
C PRO A 66 8.01 7.17 -18.74
N GLN A 67 7.52 6.49 -17.69
CA GLN A 67 8.15 6.43 -16.38
C GLN A 67 8.94 5.13 -16.13
N ALA A 68 9.25 4.35 -17.19
CA ALA A 68 9.95 3.09 -17.03
C ALA A 68 11.35 3.29 -16.42
N VAL A 69 11.75 2.35 -15.56
CA VAL A 69 13.07 2.34 -14.90
C VAL A 69 13.79 1.02 -15.23
N PRO A 70 15.02 1.05 -15.76
CA PRO A 70 15.78 2.24 -16.18
C PRO A 70 15.09 3.00 -17.32
N ALA A 71 15.20 4.34 -17.33
CA ALA A 71 14.67 5.17 -18.40
C ALA A 71 15.57 5.08 -19.64
N THR A 72 15.57 3.92 -20.28
CA THR A 72 16.31 3.62 -21.51
C THR A 72 15.41 2.88 -22.49
N TYR A 73 15.62 3.13 -23.77
CA TYR A 73 14.98 2.38 -24.83
C TYR A 73 15.56 0.96 -24.91
N TYR A 74 14.84 0.08 -25.58
CA TYR A 74 15.37 -1.19 -26.08
C TYR A 74 14.83 -1.45 -27.50
N ILE A 75 15.45 -2.39 -28.22
CA ILE A 75 15.01 -2.83 -29.54
C ILE A 75 14.45 -4.24 -29.45
N ASP A 76 13.17 -4.41 -29.77
CA ASP A 76 12.55 -5.73 -29.87
C ASP A 76 13.15 -6.53 -31.06
N PRO A 77 13.88 -7.63 -30.80
CA PRO A 77 14.49 -8.44 -31.86
C PRO A 77 13.45 -9.21 -32.70
N GLY A 78 12.28 -9.48 -32.12
CA GLY A 78 11.15 -10.15 -32.79
C GLY A 78 10.47 -9.25 -33.83
N ALA A 79 10.61 -7.93 -33.77
CA ALA A 79 9.98 -7.01 -34.72
C ALA A 79 10.97 -6.17 -35.55
N CYS A 80 12.20 -5.98 -35.10
CA CYS A 80 13.19 -5.14 -35.78
C CYS A 80 13.64 -5.72 -37.14
N LEU A 81 13.49 -4.93 -38.21
CA LEU A 81 13.90 -5.33 -39.57
C LEU A 81 15.41 -5.53 -39.70
N HIS A 82 16.23 -4.79 -38.93
CA HIS A 82 17.69 -5.00 -38.94
C HIS A 82 18.08 -6.35 -38.34
N LEU A 83 17.57 -6.63 -37.13
CA LEU A 83 17.93 -7.83 -36.38
C LEU A 83 17.39 -9.09 -37.07
N LYS A 84 16.25 -9.00 -37.75
CA LYS A 84 15.67 -10.12 -38.50
C LYS A 84 16.23 -10.32 -39.91
N HIS A 85 16.48 -9.24 -40.63
CA HIS A 85 16.74 -9.31 -42.09
C HIS A 85 17.95 -8.49 -42.55
N GLY A 86 18.60 -7.74 -41.67
CA GLY A 86 19.75 -6.90 -42.00
C GLY A 86 19.43 -5.60 -42.75
N THR A 87 18.16 -5.26 -42.97
CA THR A 87 17.77 -4.27 -44.02
C THR A 87 17.57 -2.82 -43.57
N CYS A 88 17.39 -2.51 -42.29
CA CYS A 88 17.06 -1.15 -41.83
C CYS A 88 18.03 -0.64 -40.76
N LYS A 89 18.53 0.60 -40.84
CA LYS A 89 19.36 1.22 -39.80
C LYS A 89 19.00 2.69 -39.50
N ILE A 90 17.79 3.13 -39.84
CA ILE A 90 17.37 4.55 -39.76
C ILE A 90 17.49 5.12 -38.34
N CYS A 91 17.30 4.29 -37.31
CA CYS A 91 17.42 4.72 -35.92
C CYS A 91 18.86 5.13 -35.52
N VAL A 92 19.89 4.60 -36.19
CA VAL A 92 21.31 4.87 -35.88
C VAL A 92 21.70 6.33 -36.13
N PRO A 93 21.53 6.91 -37.34
CA PRO A 93 21.94 8.29 -37.60
C PRO A 93 21.14 9.33 -36.80
N VAL A 94 19.93 9.01 -36.34
CA VAL A 94 19.12 9.94 -35.50
C VAL A 94 19.46 9.86 -34.01
N CYS A 95 20.21 8.84 -33.57
CA CYS A 95 20.62 8.68 -32.19
C CYS A 95 21.83 9.56 -31.87
N ARG A 96 21.59 10.78 -31.38
CA ARG A 96 22.63 11.78 -31.08
C ARG A 96 23.63 11.33 -30.02
N SER A 97 23.21 10.49 -29.07
CA SER A 97 24.10 9.95 -28.03
C SER A 97 24.85 8.69 -28.46
N HIS A 98 24.65 8.24 -29.71
CA HIS A 98 25.29 7.05 -30.28
C HIS A 98 25.12 5.80 -29.39
N ALA A 99 23.96 5.66 -28.77
CA ALA A 99 23.66 4.58 -27.84
C ALA A 99 23.25 3.26 -28.53
N ILE A 100 22.85 3.26 -29.80
CA ILE A 100 22.36 2.06 -30.48
C ILE A 100 23.53 1.14 -30.85
N ASP A 101 23.46 -0.11 -30.40
CA ASP A 101 24.46 -1.13 -30.65
C ASP A 101 23.80 -2.48 -30.98
N PHE A 102 23.66 -2.78 -32.28
CA PHE A 102 23.11 -4.05 -32.75
C PHE A 102 24.04 -5.25 -32.54
N SER A 103 25.30 -5.03 -32.13
CA SER A 103 26.27 -6.12 -31.93
C SER A 103 26.19 -6.74 -30.54
N GLN A 104 25.46 -6.12 -29.60
CA GLN A 104 25.27 -6.65 -28.24
C GLN A 104 24.83 -8.12 -28.27
N GLN A 105 25.50 -8.95 -27.47
CA GLN A 105 25.19 -10.36 -27.28
C GLN A 105 24.64 -10.59 -25.87
N PRO A 106 23.86 -11.67 -25.64
CA PRO A 106 23.48 -12.07 -24.30
C PRO A 106 24.72 -12.29 -23.42
N GLU A 107 24.69 -11.78 -22.20
CA GLU A 107 25.78 -11.91 -21.23
C GLU A 107 25.33 -12.78 -20.06
N GLU A 108 26.01 -13.91 -19.81
CA GLU A 108 25.75 -14.70 -18.61
C GLU A 108 26.61 -14.22 -17.44
N ARG A 109 25.97 -13.95 -16.30
CA ARG A 109 26.64 -13.57 -15.06
C ARG A 109 26.36 -14.59 -13.97
N THR A 110 27.35 -14.80 -13.13
CA THR A 110 27.23 -15.60 -11.91
C THR A 110 27.31 -14.67 -10.71
N LEU A 111 26.28 -14.68 -9.87
CA LEU A 111 26.17 -13.85 -8.68
C LEU A 111 26.24 -14.73 -7.44
N GLN A 112 27.04 -14.33 -6.46
CA GLN A 112 27.02 -14.92 -5.12
C GLN A 112 26.00 -14.18 -4.27
N VAL A 113 25.02 -14.90 -3.74
CA VAL A 113 23.90 -14.33 -2.98
C VAL A 113 23.61 -15.16 -1.73
N GLY A 114 23.30 -14.52 -0.61
CA GLY A 114 22.99 -15.23 0.64
C GLY A 114 21.53 -15.66 0.78
N ALA A 115 20.62 -14.99 0.08
CA ALA A 115 19.18 -15.23 0.12
C ALA A 115 18.55 -14.89 -1.23
N VAL A 116 17.42 -15.52 -1.55
CA VAL A 116 16.64 -15.25 -2.76
C VAL A 116 15.20 -14.92 -2.37
N ILE A 117 14.62 -13.88 -2.98
CA ILE A 117 13.21 -13.52 -2.81
C ILE A 117 12.53 -13.61 -4.17
N MET A 118 11.57 -14.53 -4.31
CA MET A 118 10.78 -14.72 -5.51
C MET A 118 9.60 -13.75 -5.52
N ALA A 119 9.58 -12.84 -6.50
CA ALA A 119 8.48 -11.89 -6.70
C ALA A 119 8.13 -11.71 -8.20
N PRO A 120 7.87 -12.79 -8.97
CA PRO A 120 7.54 -12.70 -10.40
C PRO A 120 6.14 -12.08 -10.69
N GLY A 121 5.34 -11.82 -9.65
CA GLY A 121 3.99 -11.27 -9.81
C GLY A 121 2.94 -12.34 -10.09
N PHE A 122 2.05 -12.05 -11.04
CA PHE A 122 0.90 -12.89 -11.42
C PHE A 122 0.80 -13.00 -12.95
N GLY A 123 0.04 -14.00 -13.42
CA GLY A 123 -0.27 -14.24 -14.83
C GLY A 123 -1.70 -13.83 -15.22
N LYS A 124 -2.01 -14.02 -16.50
CA LYS A 124 -3.33 -13.75 -17.08
C LYS A 124 -4.24 -14.97 -16.91
N VAL A 125 -5.53 -14.73 -16.67
CA VAL A 125 -6.54 -15.79 -16.68
C VAL A 125 -6.61 -16.49 -18.04
N PRO A 126 -7.06 -17.76 -18.12
CA PRO A 126 -7.15 -18.47 -19.39
C PRO A 126 -8.17 -17.84 -20.35
N ASP A 127 -7.84 -17.76 -21.64
CA ASP A 127 -8.70 -17.17 -22.68
C ASP A 127 -10.10 -17.81 -22.72
N LYS A 128 -10.20 -19.12 -22.46
CA LYS A 128 -11.47 -19.86 -22.38
C LYS A 128 -12.43 -19.27 -21.33
N ALA A 129 -11.93 -18.73 -20.22
CA ALA A 129 -12.76 -18.08 -19.22
C ALA A 129 -13.36 -16.75 -19.72
N LEU A 130 -12.68 -16.09 -20.65
CA LEU A 130 -13.10 -14.83 -21.28
C LEU A 130 -14.06 -15.07 -22.45
N GLU A 131 -13.78 -16.08 -23.28
CA GLU A 131 -14.58 -16.42 -24.47
C GLU A 131 -16.06 -16.70 -24.16
N LYS A 132 -16.35 -17.19 -22.94
CA LYS A 132 -17.71 -17.38 -22.41
C LYS A 132 -18.53 -16.08 -22.42
N TYR A 133 -17.88 -14.93 -22.31
CA TYR A 133 -18.52 -13.62 -22.29
C TYR A 133 -18.33 -12.86 -23.60
N SER A 134 -18.14 -13.58 -24.72
CA SER A 134 -17.90 -13.02 -26.05
C SER A 134 -16.64 -12.15 -26.18
N TYR A 135 -15.69 -12.27 -25.26
CA TYR A 135 -14.36 -11.69 -25.41
C TYR A 135 -13.68 -12.21 -26.69
N GLY A 136 -13.02 -11.33 -27.43
CA GLY A 136 -12.44 -11.63 -28.75
C GLY A 136 -13.45 -11.73 -29.90
N LYS A 137 -14.76 -11.80 -29.62
CA LYS A 137 -15.84 -11.80 -30.64
C LYS A 137 -16.43 -10.40 -30.86
N HIS A 138 -16.40 -9.55 -29.84
CA HIS A 138 -16.86 -8.16 -29.93
C HIS A 138 -15.82 -7.23 -29.28
N PRO A 139 -15.40 -6.14 -29.94
CA PRO A 139 -14.32 -5.27 -29.44
C PRO A 139 -14.69 -4.49 -28.17
N ASP A 140 -15.98 -4.24 -27.91
CA ASP A 140 -16.42 -3.54 -26.68
C ASP A 140 -16.63 -4.47 -25.47
N VAL A 141 -16.24 -5.73 -25.59
CA VAL A 141 -16.02 -6.62 -24.42
C VAL A 141 -14.53 -6.55 -24.09
N VAL A 142 -14.21 -5.86 -23.01
CA VAL A 142 -12.83 -5.62 -22.57
C VAL A 142 -12.59 -6.25 -21.21
N THR A 143 -11.35 -6.62 -20.91
CA THR A 143 -10.90 -6.98 -19.58
C THR A 143 -10.72 -5.73 -18.71
N SER A 144 -10.72 -5.89 -17.39
CA SER A 144 -10.40 -4.79 -16.47
C SER A 144 -8.99 -4.23 -16.65
N ILE A 145 -8.03 -5.03 -17.14
CA ILE A 145 -6.67 -4.56 -17.42
C ILE A 145 -6.66 -3.65 -18.66
N GLU A 146 -7.37 -4.04 -19.72
CA GLU A 146 -7.59 -3.19 -20.90
C GLU A 146 -8.35 -1.91 -20.52
N PHE A 147 -9.40 -2.02 -19.69
CA PHE A 147 -10.16 -0.87 -19.22
C PHE A 147 -9.30 0.10 -18.38
N GLU A 148 -8.40 -0.42 -17.53
CA GLU A 148 -7.37 0.39 -16.86
C GLU A 148 -6.49 1.14 -17.85
N ARG A 149 -6.10 0.52 -18.98
CA ARG A 149 -5.37 1.23 -20.03
C ARG A 149 -6.22 2.34 -20.65
N LEU A 150 -7.53 2.13 -20.87
CA LEU A 150 -8.44 3.16 -21.40
C LEU A 150 -8.53 4.38 -20.46
N LEU A 151 -8.67 4.14 -19.15
CA LEU A 151 -8.71 5.18 -18.11
C LEU A 151 -7.40 5.93 -17.91
N ASN A 152 -6.28 5.36 -18.37
CA ASN A 152 -4.96 5.93 -18.10
C ASN A 152 -4.66 7.12 -19.02
N PRO A 153 -4.18 8.27 -18.50
CA PRO A 153 -3.77 9.42 -19.31
C PRO A 153 -2.64 9.13 -20.31
N SER A 154 -1.80 8.13 -20.06
CA SER A 154 -0.77 7.66 -21.00
C SER A 154 -1.22 6.46 -21.85
N GLY A 155 -2.50 6.10 -21.76
CA GLY A 155 -3.15 5.01 -22.47
C GLY A 155 -3.46 5.32 -23.94
N PRO A 156 -4.19 4.42 -24.63
CA PRO A 156 -4.53 4.56 -26.06
C PRO A 156 -5.39 5.79 -26.36
N PHE A 157 -6.32 6.15 -25.48
CA PHE A 157 -7.23 7.29 -25.64
C PHE A 157 -7.00 8.42 -24.62
N GLN A 158 -5.78 8.51 -24.07
CA GLN A 158 -5.36 9.60 -23.16
C GLN A 158 -6.27 9.82 -21.93
N GLY A 159 -6.90 8.75 -21.43
CA GLY A 159 -7.81 8.80 -20.28
C GLY A 159 -9.29 8.89 -20.64
N GLU A 160 -9.63 9.09 -21.92
CA GLU A 160 -11.02 9.10 -22.36
C GLU A 160 -11.56 7.68 -22.58
N VAL A 161 -12.57 7.30 -21.80
CA VAL A 161 -13.24 6.00 -21.97
C VAL A 161 -14.10 6.04 -23.25
N ARG A 162 -13.70 5.24 -24.24
CA ARG A 162 -14.37 5.12 -25.54
C ARG A 162 -14.59 3.66 -25.91
N CYS A 163 -15.73 3.35 -26.52
CA CYS A 163 -15.96 2.08 -27.21
C CYS A 163 -14.86 1.85 -28.25
N ILE A 164 -14.31 0.65 -28.30
CA ILE A 164 -13.26 0.27 -29.25
C ILE A 164 -13.86 0.09 -30.65
N SER A 165 -15.13 -0.32 -30.76
CA SER A 165 -15.80 -0.55 -32.05
C SER A 165 -15.96 0.72 -32.89
N ASP A 166 -16.38 1.83 -32.27
CA ASP A 166 -16.81 3.04 -32.98
C ASP A 166 -16.34 4.36 -32.33
N HIS A 167 -15.45 4.29 -31.33
CA HIS A 167 -14.82 5.42 -30.64
C HIS A 167 -15.77 6.40 -29.93
N ARG A 168 -17.05 6.04 -29.76
CA ARG A 168 -18.00 6.86 -28.98
C ARG A 168 -17.80 6.66 -27.48
N HIS A 169 -18.27 7.62 -26.68
CA HIS A 169 -18.37 7.43 -25.24
C HIS A 169 -19.49 6.42 -24.90
N PRO A 170 -19.23 5.43 -24.02
CA PRO A 170 -20.27 4.51 -23.57
C PRO A 170 -21.19 5.20 -22.57
N HIS A 171 -22.50 5.25 -22.86
CA HIS A 171 -23.49 5.75 -21.90
C HIS A 171 -23.79 4.70 -20.81
N LYS A 172 -23.59 3.40 -21.11
CA LYS A 172 -23.89 2.32 -20.17
C LYS A 172 -22.82 1.24 -20.12
N ILE A 173 -22.22 1.02 -18.95
CA ILE A 173 -21.13 0.06 -18.74
C ILE A 173 -21.55 -1.02 -17.74
N ALA A 174 -21.32 -2.29 -18.09
CA ALA A 174 -21.47 -3.41 -17.17
C ALA A 174 -20.11 -3.95 -16.74
N PHE A 175 -19.86 -4.07 -15.43
CA PHE A 175 -18.75 -4.84 -14.88
C PHE A 175 -19.23 -6.22 -14.46
N ILE A 176 -18.54 -7.27 -14.92
CA ILE A 176 -18.83 -8.66 -14.54
C ILE A 176 -17.73 -9.16 -13.62
N GLN A 177 -18.11 -9.52 -12.39
CA GLN A 177 -17.16 -10.00 -11.39
C GLN A 177 -16.81 -11.47 -11.50
N CYS A 178 -15.68 -11.84 -10.89
CA CYS A 178 -15.22 -13.23 -10.75
C CYS A 178 -14.95 -13.91 -12.10
N VAL A 179 -14.46 -13.18 -13.11
CA VAL A 179 -14.09 -13.78 -14.40
C VAL A 179 -12.73 -14.47 -14.26
N GLY A 180 -12.67 -15.78 -14.47
CA GLY A 180 -11.46 -16.58 -14.26
C GLY A 180 -11.09 -16.79 -12.78
N SER A 181 -12.06 -16.66 -11.87
CA SER A 181 -11.89 -16.93 -10.43
C SER A 181 -13.20 -17.40 -9.82
N ARG A 182 -13.14 -18.26 -8.80
CA ARG A 182 -14.33 -18.95 -8.27
C ARG A 182 -15.10 -19.65 -9.41
N ASP A 183 -14.37 -20.17 -10.39
CA ASP A 183 -14.90 -20.74 -11.62
C ASP A 183 -14.29 -22.12 -11.88
N ILE A 184 -15.05 -23.14 -11.50
CA ILE A 184 -14.76 -24.55 -11.75
C ILE A 184 -14.58 -24.90 -13.24
N GLY A 185 -15.09 -24.09 -14.17
CA GLY A 185 -14.94 -24.33 -15.61
C GLY A 185 -13.53 -24.11 -16.15
N CYS A 186 -12.70 -23.39 -15.39
CA CYS A 186 -11.29 -23.12 -15.69
C CYS A 186 -10.33 -23.56 -14.58
N ASP A 187 -10.80 -24.40 -13.64
CA ASP A 187 -10.06 -24.91 -12.47
C ASP A 187 -9.53 -23.84 -11.49
N ASN A 188 -9.89 -22.57 -11.68
CA ASN A 188 -9.57 -21.49 -10.74
C ASN A 188 -10.63 -21.39 -9.64
N GLY A 189 -10.58 -22.33 -8.69
CA GLY A 189 -11.50 -22.42 -7.55
C GLY A 189 -11.32 -21.32 -6.50
N TYR A 190 -10.18 -20.64 -6.49
CA TYR A 190 -9.85 -19.59 -5.53
C TYR A 190 -10.47 -18.23 -5.88
N CYS A 191 -10.45 -17.31 -4.91
CA CYS A 191 -10.82 -15.91 -5.13
C CYS A 191 -9.57 -15.05 -5.35
N SER A 192 -9.61 -14.21 -6.39
CA SER A 192 -8.50 -13.31 -6.71
C SER A 192 -8.30 -12.13 -5.75
N SER A 193 -9.12 -11.99 -4.70
CA SER A 193 -9.01 -11.00 -3.61
C SER A 193 -9.12 -9.51 -4.00
N VAL A 194 -8.86 -9.13 -5.25
CA VAL A 194 -8.70 -7.73 -5.68
C VAL A 194 -9.78 -7.23 -6.64
N CYS A 195 -10.44 -8.13 -7.37
CA CYS A 195 -11.37 -7.77 -8.46
C CYS A 195 -12.56 -6.94 -8.04
N CYS A 196 -13.11 -7.25 -6.87
CA CYS A 196 -14.14 -6.46 -6.22
C CYS A 196 -13.74 -4.98 -6.03
N MET A 197 -12.49 -4.72 -5.66
CA MET A 197 -12.03 -3.38 -5.31
C MET A 197 -11.53 -2.59 -6.52
N TYR A 198 -10.79 -3.21 -7.43
CA TYR A 198 -10.33 -2.47 -8.60
C TYR A 198 -11.52 -2.09 -9.51
N SER A 199 -12.58 -2.91 -9.59
CA SER A 199 -13.75 -2.58 -10.40
C SER A 199 -14.53 -1.41 -9.81
N ILE A 200 -14.61 -1.32 -8.47
CA ILE A 200 -15.21 -0.18 -7.78
C ILE A 200 -14.38 1.09 -8.08
N LYS A 201 -13.06 1.00 -7.99
CA LYS A 201 -12.15 2.10 -8.34
C LYS A 201 -12.30 2.51 -9.81
N GLU A 202 -12.28 1.55 -10.74
CA GLU A 202 -12.45 1.81 -12.19
C GLU A 202 -13.79 2.45 -12.50
N ALA A 203 -14.88 1.97 -11.91
CA ALA A 203 -16.20 2.55 -12.06
C ALA A 203 -16.27 3.99 -11.52
N MET A 204 -15.67 4.25 -10.36
CA MET A 204 -15.60 5.60 -9.79
C MET A 204 -14.79 6.55 -10.70
N VAL A 205 -13.61 6.13 -11.15
CA VAL A 205 -12.77 6.94 -12.05
C VAL A 205 -13.48 7.18 -13.38
N ALA A 206 -14.18 6.19 -13.94
CA ALA A 206 -15.00 6.38 -15.13
C ALA A 206 -16.10 7.43 -14.90
N LYS A 207 -16.78 7.41 -13.74
CA LYS A 207 -17.77 8.44 -13.35
C LYS A 207 -17.16 9.83 -13.11
N GLU A 208 -15.91 9.91 -12.66
CA GLU A 208 -15.21 11.20 -12.54
C GLU A 208 -14.96 11.84 -13.90
N HIS A 209 -14.75 11.03 -14.95
CA HIS A 209 -14.57 11.52 -16.33
C HIS A 209 -15.90 11.75 -17.06
N ASP A 210 -16.91 10.92 -16.80
CA ASP A 210 -18.26 11.03 -17.36
C ASP A 210 -19.31 10.80 -16.26
N PRO A 211 -19.81 11.87 -15.61
CA PRO A 211 -20.79 11.76 -14.53
C PRO A 211 -22.14 11.17 -14.96
N ASP A 212 -22.49 11.26 -16.25
CA ASP A 212 -23.78 10.80 -16.77
C ASP A 212 -23.75 9.30 -17.13
N CYS A 213 -22.58 8.72 -17.33
CA CYS A 213 -22.41 7.29 -17.67
C CYS A 213 -23.05 6.35 -16.63
N GLU A 214 -24.02 5.53 -17.01
CA GLU A 214 -24.64 4.55 -16.13
C GLU A 214 -23.76 3.30 -15.95
N ILE A 215 -23.31 3.02 -14.72
CA ILE A 215 -22.43 1.88 -14.44
C ILE A 215 -23.10 0.89 -13.48
N THR A 216 -23.08 -0.39 -13.87
CA THR A 216 -23.60 -1.51 -13.06
C THR A 216 -22.53 -2.57 -12.83
N ILE A 217 -22.33 -2.97 -11.57
CA ILE A 217 -21.42 -4.06 -11.17
C ILE A 217 -22.23 -5.31 -10.80
N PHE A 218 -22.06 -6.38 -11.57
CA PHE A 218 -22.69 -7.68 -11.36
C PHE A 218 -21.80 -8.61 -10.54
N TYR A 219 -22.28 -9.09 -9.40
CA TYR A 219 -21.46 -9.83 -8.44
C TYR A 219 -22.17 -11.02 -7.77
N MET A 220 -21.39 -11.94 -7.20
CA MET A 220 -21.89 -13.03 -6.34
C MET A 220 -21.85 -12.65 -4.85
N ASP A 221 -20.66 -12.29 -4.37
CA ASP A 221 -20.40 -11.78 -3.02
C ASP A 221 -19.44 -10.61 -3.12
N MET A 222 -19.71 -9.50 -2.42
CA MET A 222 -18.85 -8.33 -2.48
C MET A 222 -17.74 -8.36 -1.43
N ARG A 223 -16.51 -8.60 -1.90
CA ARG A 223 -15.31 -8.84 -1.08
C ARG A 223 -14.48 -7.58 -0.93
N THR A 224 -14.95 -6.70 -0.04
CA THR A 224 -14.32 -5.41 0.32
C THR A 224 -13.81 -5.46 1.76
N GLN A 225 -12.97 -6.46 2.08
CA GLN A 225 -12.50 -6.81 3.43
C GLN A 225 -11.29 -6.01 3.95
N GLY A 226 -10.62 -5.24 3.09
CA GLY A 226 -9.48 -4.40 3.51
C GLY A 226 -9.91 -3.26 4.44
N LYS A 227 -8.91 -2.65 5.10
CA LYS A 227 -9.14 -1.47 5.94
C LYS A 227 -9.78 -0.36 5.09
N ASP A 228 -10.93 0.14 5.55
CA ASP A 228 -11.73 1.18 4.89
C ASP A 228 -12.30 0.82 3.48
N PHE A 229 -12.24 -0.45 3.07
CA PHE A 229 -12.75 -0.90 1.76
C PHE A 229 -14.29 -0.90 1.70
N ASP A 230 -14.99 -1.21 2.81
CA ASP A 230 -16.45 -1.06 2.87
C ASP A 230 -16.88 0.41 2.72
N ALA A 231 -16.11 1.37 3.28
CA ALA A 231 -16.38 2.79 3.11
C ALA A 231 -16.19 3.23 1.64
N ALA A 232 -15.18 2.68 0.94
CA ALA A 232 -14.99 2.92 -0.48
C ALA A 232 -16.17 2.40 -1.33
N ARG A 233 -16.71 1.22 -1.01
CA ARG A 233 -17.93 0.70 -1.65
C ARG A 233 -19.12 1.63 -1.38
N THR A 234 -19.35 2.02 -0.13
CA THR A 234 -20.46 2.91 0.24
C THR A 234 -20.37 4.23 -0.54
N ARG A 235 -19.18 4.81 -0.65
CA ARG A 235 -18.95 6.01 -1.47
C ARG A 235 -19.29 5.80 -2.94
N ALA A 236 -18.89 4.66 -3.53
CA ALA A 236 -19.20 4.34 -4.92
C ALA A 236 -20.72 4.25 -5.18
N GLU A 237 -21.47 3.67 -4.23
CA GLU A 237 -22.92 3.53 -4.30
C GLU A 237 -23.63 4.88 -4.07
N GLU A 238 -23.32 5.57 -2.97
CA GLU A 238 -24.07 6.75 -2.51
C GLU A 238 -23.66 8.05 -3.22
N GLN A 239 -22.37 8.24 -3.52
CA GLN A 239 -21.86 9.50 -4.11
C GLN A 239 -21.76 9.43 -5.63
N PHE A 240 -21.40 8.26 -6.18
CA PHE A 240 -21.21 8.08 -7.64
C PHE A 240 -22.40 7.37 -8.31
N GLY A 241 -23.39 6.91 -7.55
CA GLY A 241 -24.59 6.27 -8.11
C GLY A 241 -24.30 4.94 -8.84
N ILE A 242 -23.20 4.26 -8.50
CA ILE A 242 -22.84 2.97 -9.12
C ILE A 242 -23.81 1.90 -8.61
N LYS A 243 -24.46 1.19 -9.54
CA LYS A 243 -25.45 0.15 -9.23
C LYS A 243 -24.75 -1.18 -8.93
N PHE A 244 -25.12 -1.85 -7.85
CA PHE A 244 -24.60 -3.18 -7.49
C PHE A 244 -25.71 -4.24 -7.60
N VAL A 245 -25.57 -5.17 -8.55
CA VAL A 245 -26.57 -6.23 -8.78
C VAL A 245 -26.00 -7.58 -8.38
N ARG A 246 -26.61 -8.22 -7.39
CA ARG A 246 -26.24 -9.57 -6.96
C ARG A 246 -26.80 -10.60 -7.93
N ALA A 247 -26.02 -10.92 -8.96
CA ALA A 247 -26.37 -11.87 -9.99
C ALA A 247 -25.11 -12.47 -10.64
N LYS A 248 -25.18 -13.75 -11.00
CA LYS A 248 -24.19 -14.35 -11.89
C LYS A 248 -24.65 -14.16 -13.33
N VAL A 249 -23.90 -13.40 -14.12
CA VAL A 249 -24.18 -13.23 -15.54
C VAL A 249 -23.94 -14.56 -16.26
N ALA A 250 -24.97 -15.04 -16.95
CA ALA A 250 -24.94 -16.30 -17.67
C ALA A 250 -24.21 -16.14 -19.01
N ASP A 251 -24.54 -15.08 -19.75
CA ASP A 251 -24.06 -14.85 -21.11
C ASP A 251 -24.04 -13.36 -21.49
N VAL A 252 -23.16 -13.01 -22.44
CA VAL A 252 -23.02 -11.70 -23.07
C VAL A 252 -23.06 -11.90 -24.58
N MET A 253 -24.11 -11.41 -25.23
CA MET A 253 -24.32 -11.56 -26.67
C MET A 253 -24.23 -10.21 -27.39
N PRO A 254 -23.53 -10.11 -28.54
CA PRO A 254 -23.62 -8.95 -29.42
C PRO A 254 -25.07 -8.68 -29.87
N TRP A 255 -25.50 -7.43 -29.81
CA TRP A 255 -26.82 -6.96 -30.21
C TRP A 255 -26.71 -5.61 -30.92
N GLY A 256 -26.47 -5.62 -32.23
CA GLY A 256 -26.22 -4.40 -33.00
C GLY A 256 -24.94 -3.70 -32.54
N LYS A 257 -25.04 -2.45 -32.06
CA LYS A 257 -23.93 -1.66 -31.48
C LYS A 257 -23.79 -1.81 -29.95
N GLN A 258 -24.56 -2.73 -29.36
CA GLN A 258 -24.63 -2.95 -27.92
C GLN A 258 -24.37 -4.41 -27.58
N LEU A 259 -24.21 -4.68 -26.29
CA LEU A 259 -23.96 -5.99 -25.70
C LEU A 259 -25.12 -6.32 -24.76
N LYS A 260 -25.84 -7.40 -25.05
CA LYS A 260 -26.99 -7.85 -24.25
C LYS A 260 -26.54 -8.88 -23.22
N LEU A 261 -26.73 -8.55 -21.95
CA LEU A 261 -26.46 -9.41 -20.80
C LEU A 261 -27.71 -10.21 -20.45
N THR A 262 -27.51 -11.48 -20.08
CA THR A 262 -28.54 -12.34 -19.47
C THR A 262 -28.12 -12.73 -18.06
N TYR A 263 -28.97 -12.44 -17.07
CA TYR A 263 -28.67 -12.76 -15.66
C TYR A 263 -29.93 -13.08 -14.85
N SER A 264 -29.74 -13.76 -13.72
CA SER A 264 -30.79 -14.09 -12.76
C SER A 264 -30.46 -13.57 -11.38
N THR A 265 -31.49 -13.10 -10.66
CA THR A 265 -31.36 -12.65 -9.27
C THR A 265 -31.74 -13.76 -8.29
N LEU A 266 -31.54 -13.54 -6.98
CA LEU A 266 -31.92 -14.50 -5.94
C LEU A 266 -33.44 -14.77 -5.90
N ALA A 267 -34.26 -13.77 -6.27
CA ALA A 267 -35.71 -13.91 -6.39
C ALA A 267 -36.17 -14.70 -7.64
N ALA A 268 -35.26 -15.49 -8.24
CA ALA A 268 -35.48 -16.28 -9.46
C ALA A 268 -36.00 -15.48 -10.68
N SER A 269 -35.87 -14.15 -10.68
CA SER A 269 -36.24 -13.32 -11.83
C SER A 269 -35.13 -13.31 -12.88
N HIS A 270 -35.53 -13.44 -14.15
CA HIS A 270 -34.64 -13.43 -15.32
C HIS A 270 -34.65 -12.06 -16.00
N HIS A 271 -33.47 -11.51 -16.25
CA HIS A 271 -33.30 -10.17 -16.82
C HIS A 271 -32.49 -10.20 -18.10
N PHE A 272 -32.83 -9.28 -18.99
CA PHE A 272 -32.17 -9.07 -20.28
C PHE A 272 -31.92 -7.58 -20.46
N GLU A 273 -30.66 -7.17 -20.47
CA GLU A 273 -30.31 -5.75 -20.42
C GLU A 273 -29.17 -5.44 -21.39
N ALA A 274 -29.32 -4.37 -22.17
CA ALA A 274 -28.31 -3.93 -23.14
C ALA A 274 -27.36 -2.90 -22.53
N PHE A 275 -26.08 -3.01 -22.87
CA PHE A 275 -24.98 -2.15 -22.45
C PHE A 275 -24.14 -1.73 -23.66
N ASP A 276 -23.47 -0.60 -23.57
CA ASP A 276 -22.57 -0.12 -24.63
C ASP A 276 -21.18 -0.77 -24.54
N MET A 277 -20.74 -1.06 -23.32
CA MET A 277 -19.45 -1.70 -23.05
C MET A 277 -19.59 -2.69 -21.89
N VAL A 278 -18.86 -3.81 -21.98
CA VAL A 278 -18.78 -4.80 -20.92
C VAL A 278 -17.33 -4.95 -20.47
N VAL A 279 -17.09 -4.76 -19.17
CA VAL A 279 -15.79 -4.92 -18.53
C VAL A 279 -15.77 -6.23 -17.74
N LEU A 280 -14.95 -7.16 -18.19
CA LEU A 280 -14.70 -8.43 -17.52
C LEU A 280 -13.67 -8.20 -16.41
N SER A 281 -14.13 -8.27 -15.15
CA SER A 281 -13.23 -8.12 -14.00
C SER A 281 -12.46 -9.42 -13.79
N VAL A 282 -11.32 -9.51 -14.48
CA VAL A 282 -10.47 -10.70 -14.56
C VAL A 282 -9.66 -10.98 -13.28
N GLY A 283 -9.58 -12.25 -12.90
CA GLY A 283 -8.74 -12.72 -11.79
C GLY A 283 -7.24 -12.53 -11.99
N LEU A 284 -6.48 -12.92 -10.97
CA LEU A 284 -5.02 -13.04 -11.00
C LEU A 284 -4.66 -14.52 -11.07
N ASP A 285 -3.92 -14.94 -12.09
CA ASP A 285 -3.44 -16.31 -12.21
C ASP A 285 -1.96 -16.45 -11.80
N SER A 286 -1.44 -17.67 -11.73
CA SER A 286 -0.01 -17.89 -11.54
C SER A 286 0.77 -17.41 -12.79
N PRO A 287 2.01 -16.90 -12.62
CA PRO A 287 2.82 -16.50 -13.77
C PRO A 287 3.18 -17.72 -14.63
N LYS A 288 3.23 -17.56 -15.95
CA LYS A 288 3.58 -18.66 -16.89
C LYS A 288 4.92 -19.32 -16.58
N SER A 289 5.85 -18.59 -15.99
CA SER A 289 7.17 -19.07 -15.58
C SER A 289 7.20 -19.76 -14.21
N ALA A 290 6.06 -19.93 -13.52
CA ALA A 290 6.01 -20.49 -12.16
C ALA A 290 6.70 -21.86 -12.06
N GLY A 291 6.38 -22.80 -12.96
CA GLY A 291 6.98 -24.14 -12.98
C GLY A 291 8.49 -24.12 -13.23
N GLU A 292 8.95 -23.28 -14.15
CA GLU A 292 10.39 -23.09 -14.42
C GLU A 292 11.12 -22.50 -13.22
N LEU A 293 10.55 -21.46 -12.60
CA LEU A 293 11.11 -20.84 -11.40
C LEU A 293 11.15 -21.80 -10.21
N ALA A 294 10.12 -22.64 -10.04
CA ALA A 294 10.07 -23.69 -9.04
C ALA A 294 11.16 -24.74 -9.26
N GLN A 295 11.39 -25.15 -10.52
CA GLN A 295 12.46 -26.06 -10.88
C GLN A 295 13.85 -25.46 -10.62
N ILE A 296 14.08 -24.21 -11.02
CA ILE A 296 15.35 -23.50 -10.80
C ILE A 296 15.61 -23.29 -9.32
N GLY A 297 14.59 -22.81 -8.59
CA GLY A 297 14.66 -22.53 -7.17
C GLY A 297 14.63 -23.77 -6.31
N GLY A 298 14.13 -24.90 -6.79
CA GLY A 298 13.95 -26.14 -6.02
C GLY A 298 12.92 -26.00 -4.89
N PHE A 299 11.81 -25.30 -5.14
CA PHE A 299 10.70 -25.14 -4.19
C PHE A 299 9.37 -25.66 -4.77
N ALA A 300 8.39 -25.90 -3.90
CA ALA A 300 7.10 -26.45 -4.26
C ALA A 300 6.08 -25.37 -4.68
N LEU A 301 5.21 -25.73 -5.62
CA LEU A 301 4.02 -24.95 -5.96
C LEU A 301 2.78 -25.61 -5.34
N ASN A 302 1.77 -24.82 -5.04
CA ASN A 302 0.46 -25.32 -4.62
C ASN A 302 -0.34 -25.85 -5.82
N LYS A 303 -1.55 -26.36 -5.60
CA LYS A 303 -2.41 -26.91 -6.67
C LYS A 303 -2.85 -25.90 -7.75
N TYR A 304 -2.59 -24.61 -7.55
CA TYR A 304 -2.89 -23.51 -8.48
C TYR A 304 -1.61 -22.91 -9.08
N ASP A 305 -0.47 -23.60 -8.98
CA ASP A 305 0.83 -23.18 -9.50
C ASP A 305 1.39 -21.88 -8.90
N PHE A 306 0.86 -21.42 -7.76
CA PHE A 306 1.47 -20.38 -6.95
C PHE A 306 2.49 -20.99 -5.99
N CYS A 307 3.40 -20.18 -5.44
CA CYS A 307 4.39 -20.66 -4.48
C CYS A 307 3.70 -21.27 -3.23
N GLN A 308 4.06 -22.50 -2.87
CA GLN A 308 3.56 -23.13 -1.66
C GLN A 308 4.28 -22.56 -0.43
N THR A 309 3.50 -22.22 0.60
CA THR A 309 3.97 -21.68 1.90
C THR A 309 3.11 -22.25 3.04
N ASP A 310 3.61 -22.15 4.28
CA ASP A 310 2.87 -22.55 5.48
C ASP A 310 2.19 -21.36 6.19
N THR A 311 1.11 -21.59 6.94
CA THR A 311 0.35 -20.50 7.60
C THR A 311 1.20 -19.75 8.63
N PHE A 312 2.08 -20.46 9.35
CA PHE A 312 2.94 -19.86 10.37
C PHE A 312 4.27 -19.33 9.81
N ALA A 313 4.58 -19.62 8.54
CA ALA A 313 5.75 -19.12 7.82
C ALA A 313 5.34 -18.68 6.40
N PRO A 314 4.46 -17.67 6.27
CA PRO A 314 3.73 -17.36 5.04
C PRO A 314 4.60 -16.83 3.88
N LEU A 315 5.89 -16.59 4.12
CA LEU A 315 6.85 -16.10 3.13
C LEU A 315 7.99 -17.09 2.87
N ASN A 316 8.04 -18.20 3.61
CA ASN A 316 9.06 -19.22 3.42
C ASN A 316 8.58 -20.20 2.36
N THR A 317 9.43 -20.45 1.37
CA THR A 317 9.20 -21.55 0.43
C THR A 317 9.60 -22.88 1.07
N SER A 318 9.31 -24.00 0.40
CA SER A 318 9.75 -25.32 0.87
C SER A 318 11.27 -25.53 0.84
N ARG A 319 12.05 -24.59 0.27
CA ARG A 319 13.52 -24.59 0.35
C ARG A 319 13.99 -23.41 1.20
N GLU A 320 14.73 -23.74 2.26
CA GLU A 320 15.31 -22.74 3.15
C GLU A 320 16.19 -21.73 2.37
N GLY A 321 16.23 -20.48 2.83
CA GLY A 321 16.99 -19.40 2.20
C GLY A 321 16.35 -18.81 0.94
N ILE A 322 15.23 -19.39 0.49
CA ILE A 322 14.39 -18.86 -0.58
C ILE A 322 13.03 -18.46 0.01
N PHE A 323 12.67 -17.20 -0.24
CA PHE A 323 11.44 -16.58 0.24
C PHE A 323 10.56 -16.17 -0.95
N VAL A 324 9.29 -15.89 -0.68
CA VAL A 324 8.33 -15.38 -1.67
C VAL A 324 7.68 -14.10 -1.18
N ALA A 325 7.36 -13.18 -2.10
CA ALA A 325 6.60 -11.97 -1.80
C ALA A 325 5.66 -11.58 -2.95
N GLY A 326 4.57 -10.91 -2.59
CA GLY A 326 3.62 -10.36 -3.55
C GLY A 326 2.66 -11.41 -4.11
N ALA A 327 2.15 -11.13 -5.30
CA ALA A 327 1.09 -11.95 -5.92
C ALA A 327 1.49 -13.39 -6.25
N PHE A 328 2.80 -13.71 -6.26
CA PHE A 328 3.26 -15.08 -6.51
C PHE A 328 3.03 -16.04 -5.33
N GLN A 329 2.90 -15.51 -4.11
CA GLN A 329 2.45 -16.29 -2.95
C GLN A 329 0.94 -16.56 -3.01
N GLY A 330 0.20 -15.74 -3.75
CA GLY A 330 -1.24 -15.86 -3.94
C GLY A 330 -1.90 -14.50 -4.24
N PRO A 331 -3.15 -14.47 -4.74
CA PRO A 331 -3.82 -13.24 -5.17
C PRO A 331 -4.01 -12.22 -4.04
N LYS A 332 -3.47 -11.00 -4.21
CA LYS A 332 -3.50 -9.93 -3.21
C LYS A 332 -3.29 -8.54 -3.82
N ASP A 333 -3.55 -7.52 -3.01
CA ASP A 333 -3.42 -6.12 -3.41
C ASP A 333 -2.00 -5.54 -3.20
N ILE A 334 -1.84 -4.26 -3.53
CA ILE A 334 -0.58 -3.52 -3.42
C ILE A 334 -0.14 -3.37 -1.96
N PRO A 335 -0.98 -2.84 -1.02
CA PRO A 335 -0.61 -2.77 0.40
C PRO A 335 -0.07 -4.09 0.97
N GLU A 336 -0.74 -5.21 0.69
CA GLU A 336 -0.32 -6.52 1.15
C GLU A 336 0.99 -6.97 0.48
N SER A 337 1.15 -6.73 -0.82
CA SER A 337 2.39 -7.03 -1.56
C SER A 337 3.60 -6.24 -1.05
N VAL A 338 3.43 -4.96 -0.73
CA VAL A 338 4.48 -4.10 -0.14
C VAL A 338 4.84 -4.56 1.27
N THR A 339 3.83 -4.98 2.04
CA THR A 339 4.01 -5.54 3.38
C THR A 339 4.81 -6.84 3.32
N GLN A 340 4.43 -7.78 2.45
CA GLN A 340 5.17 -9.04 2.23
C GLN A 340 6.60 -8.78 1.75
N SER A 341 6.81 -7.84 0.84
CA SER A 341 8.16 -7.51 0.34
C SER A 341 9.06 -6.99 1.45
N SER A 342 8.52 -6.14 2.33
CA SER A 342 9.25 -5.62 3.49
C SER A 342 9.58 -6.73 4.49
N ALA A 343 8.61 -7.61 4.77
CA ALA A 343 8.80 -8.76 5.65
C ALA A 343 9.84 -9.74 5.11
N ALA A 344 9.77 -10.13 3.83
CA ALA A 344 10.74 -11.01 3.19
C ALA A 344 12.16 -10.42 3.24
N ALA A 345 12.30 -9.10 3.04
CA ALA A 345 13.57 -8.41 3.20
C ALA A 345 14.09 -8.46 4.64
N GLY A 346 13.22 -8.35 5.65
CA GLY A 346 13.58 -8.51 7.07
C GLY A 346 14.07 -9.91 7.41
N ILE A 347 13.38 -10.95 6.92
CA ILE A 347 13.80 -12.35 7.11
C ILE A 347 15.15 -12.60 6.42
N ALA A 348 15.31 -12.14 5.16
CA ALA A 348 16.56 -12.26 4.44
C ALA A 348 17.71 -11.50 5.15
N SER A 349 17.45 -10.29 5.67
CA SER A 349 18.41 -9.50 6.46
C SER A 349 18.91 -10.26 7.69
N ALA A 350 18.04 -11.03 8.36
CA ALA A 350 18.45 -11.85 9.50
C ALA A 350 19.42 -12.96 9.07
N LEU A 351 19.17 -13.62 7.94
CA LEU A 351 20.02 -14.68 7.39
C LEU A 351 21.41 -14.15 7.00
N ILE A 352 21.48 -12.95 6.40
CA ILE A 352 22.75 -12.36 5.90
C ILE A 352 23.38 -11.33 6.84
N LYS A 353 22.99 -11.30 8.11
CA LYS A 353 23.41 -10.24 9.05
C LYS A 353 24.93 -10.05 9.18
N GLN A 354 25.71 -11.12 8.99
CA GLN A 354 27.19 -11.05 9.04
C GLN A 354 27.80 -10.24 7.89
N GLN A 355 27.09 -10.08 6.77
CA GLN A 355 27.53 -9.30 5.60
C GLN A 355 27.02 -7.85 5.65
N ARG A 356 26.27 -7.46 6.69
CA ARG A 356 25.71 -6.11 6.82
C ARG A 356 26.83 -5.06 6.82
N GLY A 357 26.67 -4.02 6.01
CA GLY A 357 27.68 -2.97 5.86
C GLY A 357 28.75 -3.28 4.82
N THR A 358 28.87 -4.52 4.35
CA THR A 358 29.80 -4.89 3.29
C THR A 358 29.19 -4.57 1.91
N GLY A 359 30.01 -4.10 0.96
CA GLY A 359 29.57 -3.84 -0.41
C GLY A 359 28.64 -2.62 -0.58
N ILE A 360 28.53 -1.72 0.41
CA ILE A 360 27.78 -0.47 0.27
C ILE A 360 28.52 0.43 -0.73
N VAL A 361 27.89 0.74 -1.85
CA VAL A 361 28.33 1.79 -2.76
C VAL A 361 27.71 3.10 -2.29
N HIS A 362 28.53 3.96 -1.68
CA HIS A 362 28.10 5.31 -1.34
C HIS A 362 28.04 6.16 -2.61
N LYS A 363 26.85 6.69 -2.93
CA LYS A 363 26.71 7.66 -4.02
C LYS A 363 27.52 8.90 -3.66
N ALA A 364 28.50 9.22 -4.49
CA ALA A 364 29.24 10.48 -4.39
C ALA A 364 28.44 11.58 -5.08
N TYR A 365 28.26 12.71 -4.39
CA TYR A 365 27.70 13.91 -4.99
C TYR A 365 28.84 14.83 -5.43
N PRO A 366 28.63 15.68 -6.46
CA PRO A 366 29.53 16.80 -6.73
C PRO A 366 29.67 17.70 -5.50
N ASP A 367 30.77 18.46 -5.43
CA ASP A 367 30.95 19.46 -4.37
C ASP A 367 29.79 20.45 -4.35
N GLU A 368 29.24 20.71 -3.16
CA GLU A 368 28.13 21.65 -3.00
C GLU A 368 28.61 23.09 -3.30
N GLN A 369 27.93 23.72 -4.25
CA GLN A 369 28.13 25.12 -4.59
C GLN A 369 27.91 26.00 -3.35
N GLN A 370 28.95 26.74 -2.98
CA GLN A 370 28.90 27.70 -1.90
C GLN A 370 28.07 28.92 -2.32
N VAL A 371 26.82 28.98 -1.85
CA VAL A 371 25.93 30.13 -2.03
C VAL A 371 26.04 31.01 -0.80
N LYS A 372 26.61 32.21 -0.95
CA LYS A 372 26.84 33.17 0.14
C LYS A 372 25.78 34.26 0.19
N ALA A 373 25.63 34.87 1.36
CA ALA A 373 24.82 36.07 1.51
C ALA A 373 25.42 37.21 0.65
N GLY A 374 24.63 37.72 -0.30
CA GLY A 374 25.05 38.76 -1.25
C GLY A 374 25.35 38.27 -2.67
N ASP A 375 25.37 36.96 -2.92
CA ASP A 375 25.46 36.43 -4.28
C ASP A 375 24.24 36.85 -5.12
N GLU A 376 24.43 37.09 -6.42
CA GLU A 376 23.34 37.36 -7.36
C GLU A 376 22.34 36.19 -7.35
N VAL A 377 21.06 36.48 -7.10
CA VAL A 377 20.01 35.47 -7.13
C VAL A 377 19.67 35.11 -8.57
N ARG A 378 19.72 33.81 -8.89
CA ARG A 378 19.55 33.26 -10.24
C ARG A 378 18.59 32.07 -10.18
N ILE A 379 17.34 32.31 -10.53
CA ILE A 379 16.23 31.35 -10.39
C ILE A 379 15.96 30.65 -11.72
N GLY A 380 15.84 29.33 -11.68
CA GLY A 380 15.23 28.54 -12.75
C GLY A 380 13.80 28.16 -12.42
N VAL A 381 12.84 28.53 -13.26
CA VAL A 381 11.42 28.16 -13.11
C VAL A 381 11.07 27.05 -14.10
N PHE A 382 10.57 25.92 -13.60
CA PHE A 382 10.15 24.80 -14.43
C PHE A 382 8.65 24.53 -14.23
N VAL A 383 7.86 24.56 -15.30
CA VAL A 383 6.40 24.34 -15.25
C VAL A 383 6.05 22.97 -15.84
N CYS A 384 5.43 22.09 -15.06
CA CYS A 384 5.07 20.75 -15.51
C CYS A 384 3.69 20.75 -16.17
N ARG A 385 3.55 20.05 -17.32
CA ARG A 385 2.24 19.78 -17.94
C ARG A 385 1.49 18.60 -17.29
N CYS A 386 2.25 17.66 -16.72
CA CYS A 386 1.74 16.43 -16.11
C CYS A 386 0.76 15.65 -17.01
N GLY A 387 1.08 15.55 -18.31
CA GLY A 387 0.15 15.07 -19.32
C GLY A 387 -1.01 16.04 -19.48
N ILE A 388 -2.24 15.58 -19.28
CA ILE A 388 -3.45 16.42 -19.25
C ILE A 388 -3.82 16.87 -17.83
N ASN A 389 -3.16 16.37 -16.78
CA ASN A 389 -3.57 16.66 -15.41
C ASN A 389 -3.40 18.13 -15.03
N ILE A 390 -2.39 18.82 -15.59
CA ILE A 390 -2.23 20.27 -15.44
C ILE A 390 -2.62 20.94 -16.75
N ALA A 391 -2.01 20.52 -17.87
CA ALA A 391 -2.21 21.17 -19.16
C ALA A 391 -3.61 20.96 -19.78
N GLY A 392 -4.46 20.10 -19.21
CA GLY A 392 -5.87 20.00 -19.59
C GLY A 392 -6.77 21.09 -19.01
N THR A 393 -6.27 21.85 -18.03
CA THR A 393 -7.01 22.93 -17.35
C THR A 393 -6.25 24.25 -17.36
N VAL A 394 -4.93 24.21 -17.11
CA VAL A 394 -4.07 25.39 -17.02
C VAL A 394 -3.34 25.61 -18.35
N ASP A 395 -3.36 26.85 -18.86
CA ASP A 395 -2.52 27.27 -19.99
C ASP A 395 -1.05 27.37 -19.53
N VAL A 396 -0.35 26.25 -19.60
CA VAL A 396 1.05 26.12 -19.20
C VAL A 396 1.97 27.09 -19.95
N PRO A 397 1.89 27.24 -21.30
CA PRO A 397 2.64 28.27 -22.01
C PRO A 397 2.47 29.68 -21.42
N GLN A 398 1.25 30.08 -21.10
CA GLN A 398 1.02 31.40 -20.51
C GLN A 398 1.69 31.57 -19.13
N VAL A 399 1.68 30.51 -18.31
CA VAL A 399 2.36 30.52 -16.99
C VAL A 399 3.89 30.59 -17.15
N VAL A 400 4.45 29.91 -18.15
CA VAL A 400 5.89 29.93 -18.46
C VAL A 400 6.33 31.32 -18.90
N ASP A 401 5.60 31.93 -19.84
CA ASP A 401 5.90 33.28 -20.33
C ASP A 401 5.78 34.33 -19.22
N TYR A 402 4.78 34.17 -18.34
CA TYR A 402 4.62 35.01 -17.16
C TYR A 402 5.83 34.90 -16.21
N ALA A 403 6.30 33.68 -15.93
CA ALA A 403 7.47 33.45 -15.09
C ALA A 403 8.75 34.06 -15.66
N GLY A 404 8.91 34.06 -16.99
CA GLY A 404 10.08 34.62 -17.67
C GLY A 404 10.27 36.13 -17.50
N ASN A 405 9.22 36.86 -17.12
CA ASN A 405 9.28 38.31 -16.88
C ASN A 405 9.52 38.68 -15.40
N MET A 406 9.68 37.69 -14.51
CA MET A 406 9.87 37.93 -13.09
C MET A 406 11.32 38.27 -12.73
N GLU A 407 11.49 39.10 -11.70
CA GLU A 407 12.82 39.47 -11.21
C GLU A 407 13.62 38.24 -10.74
N ASN A 408 14.92 38.22 -11.08
CA ASN A 408 15.87 37.13 -10.81
C ASN A 408 15.58 35.78 -11.50
N VAL A 409 14.52 35.66 -12.31
CA VAL A 409 14.32 34.48 -13.17
C VAL A 409 15.23 34.58 -14.39
N VAL A 410 16.18 33.65 -14.49
CA VAL A 410 17.20 33.64 -15.57
C VAL A 410 17.05 32.45 -16.52
N TYR A 411 16.20 31.50 -16.17
CA TYR A 411 15.81 30.38 -17.00
C TYR A 411 14.36 29.98 -16.68
N PHE A 412 13.59 29.72 -17.72
CA PHE A 412 12.21 29.26 -17.59
C PHE A 412 11.88 28.30 -18.72
N SER A 413 11.19 27.21 -18.40
CA SER A 413 10.76 26.23 -19.39
C SER A 413 9.59 25.41 -18.86
N ASP A 414 8.86 24.77 -19.75
CA ASP A 414 7.98 23.67 -19.40
C ASP A 414 8.53 22.30 -19.79
N SER A 415 7.94 21.26 -19.21
CA SER A 415 8.17 19.90 -19.63
C SER A 415 6.88 19.07 -19.51
N LEU A 416 6.77 18.01 -20.29
CA LEU A 416 5.59 17.15 -20.25
C LEU A 416 5.43 16.47 -18.88
N TYR A 417 6.54 15.95 -18.34
CA TYR A 417 6.60 15.29 -17.03
C TYR A 417 7.90 15.67 -16.32
N SER A 418 7.90 16.72 -15.49
CA SER A 418 9.15 17.17 -14.83
C SER A 418 9.80 16.12 -13.91
N CYS A 419 9.04 15.11 -13.45
CA CYS A 419 9.56 14.03 -12.61
C CYS A 419 10.26 12.91 -13.41
N SER A 420 10.20 12.92 -14.74
CA SER A 420 10.88 11.91 -15.56
C SER A 420 12.40 12.10 -15.50
N GLN A 421 13.14 11.01 -15.76
CA GLN A 421 14.60 11.03 -15.63
C GLN A 421 15.26 11.96 -16.66
N ASP A 422 14.76 12.02 -17.89
CA ASP A 422 15.20 12.94 -18.93
C ASP A 422 14.99 14.41 -18.51
N ALA A 423 13.84 14.73 -17.91
CA ALA A 423 13.58 16.07 -17.39
C ALA A 423 14.54 16.42 -16.24
N GLN A 424 14.85 15.47 -15.36
CA GLN A 424 15.84 15.66 -14.30
C GLN A 424 17.25 15.91 -14.83
N GLU A 425 17.69 15.19 -15.87
CA GLU A 425 18.98 15.48 -16.54
C GLU A 425 19.00 16.89 -17.14
N VAL A 426 17.92 17.29 -17.83
CA VAL A 426 17.78 18.65 -18.36
C VAL A 426 17.88 19.69 -17.23
N ILE A 427 17.20 19.49 -16.11
CA ILE A 427 17.29 20.39 -14.95
C ILE A 427 18.75 20.52 -14.48
N LYS A 428 19.48 19.40 -14.33
CA LYS A 428 20.90 19.41 -13.92
C LYS A 428 21.79 20.16 -14.93
N GLU A 429 21.57 19.96 -16.22
CA GLU A 429 22.27 20.69 -17.27
C GLU A 429 22.00 22.19 -17.21
N GLN A 430 20.73 22.59 -17.03
CA GLN A 430 20.36 24.01 -16.96
C GLN A 430 20.88 24.68 -15.70
N ILE A 431 20.92 23.98 -14.55
CA ILE A 431 21.55 24.47 -13.31
C ILE A 431 22.99 24.89 -13.60
N LYS A 432 23.77 24.02 -14.26
CA LYS A 432 25.17 24.28 -14.61
C LYS A 432 25.31 25.37 -15.67
N LYS A 433 24.54 25.28 -16.76
CA LYS A 433 24.62 26.18 -17.91
C LYS A 433 24.25 27.62 -17.55
N HIS A 434 23.18 27.82 -16.79
CA HIS A 434 22.67 29.14 -16.42
C HIS A 434 23.17 29.63 -15.06
N LYS A 435 24.02 28.84 -14.38
CA LYS A 435 24.54 29.08 -13.03
C LYS A 435 23.41 29.36 -12.05
N LEU A 436 22.38 28.52 -12.09
CA LEU A 436 21.21 28.66 -11.23
C LEU A 436 21.62 28.36 -9.80
N ASN A 437 21.15 29.18 -8.86
CA ASN A 437 21.35 28.95 -7.44
C ASN A 437 20.03 28.78 -6.67
N ARG A 438 18.88 28.89 -7.34
CA ARG A 438 17.55 28.58 -6.80
C ARG A 438 16.71 27.89 -7.88
N ILE A 439 15.88 26.95 -7.47
CA ILE A 439 14.96 26.25 -8.39
C ILE A 439 13.52 26.36 -7.88
N VAL A 440 12.61 26.73 -8.79
CA VAL A 440 11.16 26.72 -8.55
C VAL A 440 10.53 25.72 -9.51
N MET A 441 9.77 24.76 -8.97
CA MET A 441 9.06 23.75 -9.76
C MET A 441 7.56 23.91 -9.59
N ALA A 442 6.87 24.36 -10.64
CA ALA A 442 5.42 24.48 -10.68
C ALA A 442 4.81 23.18 -11.22
N ALA A 443 4.35 22.31 -10.33
CA ALA A 443 3.86 20.98 -10.68
C ALA A 443 2.85 20.44 -9.66
N CYS A 444 3.11 19.22 -9.15
CA CYS A 444 2.26 18.50 -8.20
C CYS A 444 2.54 18.89 -6.73
N SER A 445 1.94 18.15 -5.80
CA SER A 445 2.17 18.33 -4.37
C SER A 445 3.65 18.13 -3.95
N PRO A 446 4.21 19.00 -3.08
CA PRO A 446 5.53 18.78 -2.47
C PRO A 446 5.62 17.46 -1.70
N ARG A 447 4.50 16.99 -1.14
CA ARG A 447 4.42 15.72 -0.41
C ARG A 447 4.81 14.50 -1.26
N THR A 448 4.72 14.63 -2.58
CA THR A 448 4.93 13.52 -3.52
C THR A 448 6.34 13.55 -4.12
N HIS A 449 6.76 14.68 -4.70
CA HIS A 449 7.96 14.73 -5.54
C HIS A 449 9.02 15.77 -5.10
N GLU A 450 8.80 16.55 -4.04
CA GLU A 450 9.86 17.45 -3.54
C GLU A 450 11.16 16.70 -3.19
N PRO A 451 11.14 15.52 -2.52
CA PRO A 451 12.36 14.77 -2.25
C PRO A 451 13.12 14.35 -3.52
N LEU A 452 12.39 14.08 -4.62
CA LEU A 452 12.98 13.72 -5.91
C LEU A 452 13.79 14.88 -6.48
N PHE A 453 13.19 16.07 -6.55
CA PHE A 453 13.88 17.25 -7.08
C PHE A 453 15.01 17.73 -6.18
N GLN A 454 14.83 17.62 -4.86
CA GLN A 454 15.89 17.88 -3.89
C GLN A 454 17.11 16.97 -4.13
N GLU A 455 16.89 15.70 -4.46
CA GLU A 455 17.96 14.79 -4.88
C GLU A 455 18.57 15.20 -6.23
N THR A 456 17.77 15.64 -7.20
CA THR A 456 18.27 16.19 -8.47
C THR A 456 19.19 17.40 -8.26
N LEU A 457 18.87 18.29 -7.30
CA LEU A 457 19.72 19.43 -6.95
C LEU A 457 21.07 18.96 -6.38
N LYS A 458 21.06 17.98 -5.47
CA LYS A 458 22.30 17.39 -4.94
C LYS A 458 23.16 16.79 -6.05
N ASP A 459 22.54 16.11 -7.02
CA ASP A 459 23.23 15.58 -8.20
C ASP A 459 23.80 16.66 -9.13
N ALA A 460 23.26 17.89 -9.06
CA ALA A 460 23.80 19.05 -9.76
C ALA A 460 24.91 19.78 -8.96
N GLY A 461 25.11 19.44 -7.68
CA GLY A 461 26.00 20.15 -6.76
C GLY A 461 25.34 21.37 -6.09
N LEU A 462 24.01 21.45 -6.03
CA LEU A 462 23.28 22.53 -5.36
C LEU A 462 22.65 22.03 -4.04
N ASN A 463 22.67 22.87 -2.99
CA ASN A 463 22.04 22.54 -1.72
C ASN A 463 20.54 22.25 -1.91
N ARG A 464 20.06 21.12 -1.37
CA ARG A 464 18.67 20.68 -1.55
C ARG A 464 17.61 21.68 -1.05
N SER A 465 17.95 22.52 -0.07
CA SER A 465 17.02 23.51 0.50
C SER A 465 16.84 24.75 -0.36
N LEU A 466 17.56 24.85 -1.48
CA LEU A 466 17.42 25.93 -2.47
C LEU A 466 16.34 25.64 -3.52
N PHE A 467 15.37 24.80 -3.16
CA PHE A 467 14.26 24.34 -3.97
C PHE A 467 12.92 24.82 -3.39
N GLU A 468 12.02 25.29 -4.25
CA GLU A 468 10.63 25.62 -3.90
C GLU A 468 9.67 24.87 -4.83
N MET A 469 8.77 24.08 -4.26
CA MET A 469 7.69 23.43 -5.01
C MET A 469 6.43 24.31 -5.00
N VAL A 470 5.90 24.60 -6.19
CA VAL A 470 4.63 25.31 -6.37
C VAL A 470 3.58 24.33 -6.86
N ASN A 471 2.52 24.12 -6.08
CA ASN A 471 1.50 23.13 -6.38
C ASN A 471 0.40 23.73 -7.26
N ILE A 472 0.53 23.56 -8.58
CA ILE A 472 -0.46 23.99 -9.58
C ILE A 472 -1.35 22.84 -10.07
N ARG A 473 -1.22 21.64 -9.48
CA ARG A 473 -2.05 20.48 -9.82
C ARG A 473 -3.14 20.22 -8.78
N ASP A 474 -2.74 19.65 -7.66
CA ASP A 474 -3.63 19.22 -6.60
C ASP A 474 -4.37 20.41 -5.95
N GLN A 475 -3.77 21.61 -5.98
CA GLN A 475 -4.35 22.84 -5.44
C GLN A 475 -4.87 23.80 -6.52
N CYS A 476 -4.74 23.46 -7.80
CA CYS A 476 -5.20 24.29 -8.90
C CYS A 476 -5.92 23.49 -9.99
N SER A 477 -5.20 22.89 -10.95
CA SER A 477 -5.84 22.26 -12.12
C SER A 477 -6.92 21.24 -11.78
N TRP A 478 -6.70 20.34 -10.81
CA TRP A 478 -7.66 19.29 -10.47
C TRP A 478 -8.95 19.79 -9.81
N VAL A 479 -8.88 20.93 -9.13
CA VAL A 479 -10.02 21.47 -8.36
C VAL A 479 -10.75 22.60 -9.10
N HIS A 480 -10.18 23.12 -10.19
CA HIS A 480 -10.73 24.18 -11.03
C HIS A 480 -10.88 23.74 -12.48
N ALA A 481 -11.16 22.45 -12.73
CA ALA A 481 -11.26 21.89 -14.08
C ALA A 481 -12.32 22.58 -14.95
N ASN A 482 -13.34 23.18 -14.33
CA ASN A 482 -14.43 23.90 -15.00
C ASN A 482 -14.16 25.41 -15.17
N GLU A 483 -13.04 25.93 -14.65
CA GLU A 483 -12.68 27.35 -14.62
C GLU A 483 -11.23 27.53 -15.13
N PRO A 484 -10.92 27.17 -16.39
CA PRO A 484 -9.55 27.08 -16.89
C PRO A 484 -8.80 28.42 -16.95
N ASP A 485 -9.50 29.52 -17.24
CA ASP A 485 -8.91 30.86 -17.28
C ASP A 485 -8.50 31.29 -15.86
N GLU A 486 -9.39 31.12 -14.88
CA GLU A 486 -9.12 31.40 -13.47
C GLU A 486 -8.06 30.45 -12.87
N ALA A 487 -8.05 29.19 -13.29
CA ALA A 487 -7.02 28.22 -12.91
C ALA A 487 -5.63 28.64 -13.44
N THR A 488 -5.59 29.23 -14.63
CA THR A 488 -4.36 29.75 -15.22
C THR A 488 -3.87 30.99 -14.47
N ASP A 489 -4.77 31.93 -14.17
CA ASP A 489 -4.47 33.12 -13.36
C ASP A 489 -3.95 32.75 -11.97
N LYS A 490 -4.64 31.83 -11.30
CA LYS A 490 -4.20 31.29 -10.02
C LYS A 490 -2.82 30.63 -10.12
N SER A 491 -2.53 29.91 -11.20
CA SER A 491 -1.22 29.29 -11.41
C SER A 491 -0.11 30.33 -11.56
N ARG A 492 -0.38 31.46 -12.25
CA ARG A 492 0.54 32.59 -12.35
C ARG A 492 0.84 33.20 -10.98
N ASP A 493 -0.20 33.42 -10.16
CA ASP A 493 -0.04 33.94 -8.80
C ASP A 493 0.77 32.99 -7.92
N LEU A 494 0.46 31.69 -7.95
CA LEU A 494 1.18 30.68 -7.18
C LEU A 494 2.67 30.62 -7.56
N VAL A 495 2.99 30.74 -8.85
CA VAL A 495 4.39 30.79 -9.33
C VAL A 495 5.07 32.08 -8.85
N ARG A 496 4.40 33.23 -8.95
CA ARG A 496 4.93 34.51 -8.44
C ARG A 496 5.25 34.45 -6.95
N MET A 497 4.35 33.90 -6.17
CA MET A 497 4.51 33.64 -4.73
C MET A 497 5.73 32.73 -4.45
N GLY A 498 5.87 31.63 -5.21
CA GLY A 498 7.00 30.70 -5.07
C GLY A 498 8.34 31.33 -5.43
N VAL A 499 8.40 32.11 -6.52
CA VAL A 499 9.59 32.86 -6.94
C VAL A 499 10.00 33.87 -5.87
N ALA A 500 9.04 34.64 -5.34
CA ALA A 500 9.31 35.62 -4.28
C ALA A 500 9.92 34.97 -3.02
N LYS A 501 9.40 33.79 -2.62
CA LYS A 501 9.96 33.01 -1.50
C LYS A 501 11.36 32.46 -1.82
N ALA A 502 11.56 31.90 -3.02
CA ALA A 502 12.82 31.29 -3.44
C ALA A 502 13.98 32.30 -3.47
N ARG A 503 13.71 33.58 -3.76
CA ARG A 503 14.72 34.66 -3.71
C ARG A 503 15.40 34.79 -2.35
N LEU A 504 14.68 34.48 -1.28
CA LEU A 504 15.15 34.60 0.10
C LEU A 504 15.63 33.26 0.69
N SER A 505 15.51 32.15 -0.06
CA SER A 505 16.00 30.85 0.40
C SER A 505 17.51 30.87 0.59
N GLN A 506 17.99 30.11 1.57
CA GLN A 506 19.41 29.96 1.90
C GLN A 506 19.75 28.46 2.00
N PRO A 507 21.02 28.08 1.75
CA PRO A 507 21.45 26.70 1.96
C PRO A 507 21.30 26.35 3.44
N LEU A 508 20.73 25.19 3.73
CA LEU A 508 20.54 24.71 5.10
C LEU A 508 21.41 23.47 5.32
N PRO A 509 22.13 23.39 6.46
CA PRO A 509 23.00 22.25 6.74
C PRO A 509 22.16 21.01 7.02
N GLU A 510 22.56 19.88 6.44
CA GLU A 510 21.98 18.58 6.79
C GLU A 510 22.59 18.11 8.11
N GLN A 511 21.75 17.92 9.12
CA GLN A 511 22.17 17.42 10.41
C GLN A 511 21.82 15.94 10.53
N THR A 512 22.68 15.16 11.16
CA THR A 512 22.41 13.77 11.51
C THR A 512 22.46 13.60 13.01
N VAL A 513 21.66 12.66 13.51
CA VAL A 513 21.71 12.24 14.91
C VAL A 513 21.93 10.75 15.01
N PRO A 514 22.73 10.29 15.99
CA PRO A 514 22.98 8.87 16.19
C PRO A 514 21.67 8.16 16.56
N VAL A 515 21.63 6.85 16.30
CA VAL A 515 20.49 5.99 16.64
C VAL A 515 20.92 4.99 17.70
N THR A 516 20.19 4.95 18.81
CA THR A 516 20.27 3.89 19.82
C THR A 516 19.84 2.56 19.19
N PRO A 517 20.70 1.53 19.12
CA PRO A 517 20.45 0.29 18.38
C PRO A 517 19.57 -0.70 19.15
N GLN A 518 18.49 -0.22 19.76
CA GLN A 518 17.56 -0.98 20.59
C GLN A 518 16.12 -0.68 20.16
N ALA A 519 15.21 -1.60 20.37
CA ALA A 519 13.79 -1.46 20.01
C ALA A 519 12.88 -1.74 21.21
N LEU A 520 11.79 -0.97 21.31
CA LEU A 520 10.70 -1.24 22.24
C LEU A 520 9.49 -1.82 21.49
N ILE A 521 9.00 -2.96 21.93
CA ILE A 521 7.82 -3.63 21.38
C ILE A 521 6.72 -3.63 22.44
N ILE A 522 5.54 -3.12 22.08
CA ILE A 522 4.40 -2.95 22.98
C ILE A 522 3.32 -3.98 22.64
N GLY A 523 3.18 -5.01 23.48
CA GLY A 523 2.19 -6.09 23.34
C GLY A 523 2.86 -7.44 23.04
N GLY A 524 2.66 -8.41 23.90
CA GLY A 524 3.21 -9.77 23.87
C GLY A 524 2.32 -10.81 23.16
N GLY A 525 1.45 -10.37 22.26
CA GLY A 525 0.70 -11.27 21.35
C GLY A 525 1.56 -11.79 20.19
N VAL A 526 0.99 -12.64 19.33
CA VAL A 526 1.70 -13.21 18.16
C VAL A 526 2.41 -12.15 17.31
N ALA A 527 1.81 -10.97 17.13
CA ALA A 527 2.39 -9.86 16.39
C ALA A 527 3.68 -9.33 17.05
N GLY A 528 3.64 -9.01 18.34
CA GLY A 528 4.81 -8.46 19.04
C GLY A 528 5.91 -9.49 19.25
N LEU A 529 5.54 -10.75 19.54
CA LEU A 529 6.49 -11.85 19.62
C LEU A 529 7.24 -12.06 18.30
N THR A 530 6.52 -12.08 17.18
CA THR A 530 7.11 -12.21 15.84
C THR A 530 8.02 -11.02 15.50
N ALA A 531 7.60 -9.79 15.82
CA ALA A 531 8.39 -8.59 15.58
C ALA A 531 9.68 -8.57 16.41
N ALA A 532 9.60 -8.93 17.70
CA ALA A 532 10.73 -9.02 18.61
C ALA A 532 11.72 -10.10 18.15
N GLU A 533 11.25 -11.31 17.82
CA GLU A 533 12.08 -12.40 17.30
C GLU A 533 12.80 -11.99 16.01
N ASN A 534 12.10 -11.33 15.08
CA ASN A 534 12.70 -10.91 13.82
C ASN A 534 13.83 -9.87 14.03
N LEU A 535 13.60 -8.83 14.84
CA LEU A 535 14.62 -7.83 15.17
C LEU A 535 15.82 -8.42 15.93
N ALA A 536 15.54 -9.31 16.87
CA ALA A 536 16.55 -9.96 17.68
C ALA A 536 17.43 -10.92 16.84
N ASN A 537 16.82 -11.67 15.91
CA ASN A 537 17.54 -12.49 14.93
C ASN A 537 18.43 -11.64 14.02
N GLN A 538 18.01 -10.41 13.69
CA GLN A 538 18.82 -9.40 12.98
C GLN A 538 19.94 -8.79 13.83
N GLY A 539 20.01 -9.08 15.13
CA GLY A 539 21.08 -8.69 16.05
C GLY A 539 20.79 -7.50 16.96
N PHE A 540 19.56 -6.97 16.97
CA PHE A 540 19.18 -5.80 17.78
C PHE A 540 18.64 -6.19 19.15
N GLN A 541 18.93 -5.38 20.18
CA GLN A 541 18.32 -5.56 21.50
C GLN A 541 16.86 -5.14 21.45
N CYS A 542 15.98 -5.95 22.02
CA CYS A 542 14.54 -5.75 22.04
C CYS A 542 14.04 -5.78 23.50
N TYR A 543 13.22 -4.80 23.87
CA TYR A 543 12.40 -4.85 25.08
C TYR A 543 10.96 -5.11 24.67
N LEU A 544 10.38 -6.21 25.13
CA LEU A 544 9.00 -6.57 24.89
C LEU A 544 8.20 -6.36 26.16
N ILE A 545 7.31 -5.35 26.16
CA ILE A 545 6.40 -5.11 27.28
C ILE A 545 5.04 -5.75 27.00
N GLU A 546 4.48 -6.42 28.01
CA GLU A 546 3.14 -7.04 27.96
C GLU A 546 2.35 -6.64 29.21
N LYS A 547 1.15 -6.09 28.99
CA LYS A 547 0.27 -5.58 30.05
C LYS A 547 -0.15 -6.68 31.02
N ASN A 548 -0.43 -7.88 30.51
CA ASN A 548 -0.83 -9.02 31.33
C ASN A 548 0.37 -9.76 31.94
N ASP A 549 0.11 -10.65 32.89
CA ASP A 549 1.12 -11.52 33.51
C ASP A 549 1.64 -12.61 32.54
N ARG A 550 1.04 -12.74 31.35
CA ARG A 550 1.31 -13.82 30.39
C ARG A 550 1.37 -13.32 28.96
N LEU A 551 2.29 -13.89 28.20
CA LEU A 551 2.40 -13.71 26.75
C LEU A 551 1.35 -14.53 25.99
N GLY A 552 1.17 -14.18 24.71
CA GLY A 552 0.43 -14.96 23.71
C GLY A 552 -0.83 -14.29 23.18
N GLY A 553 -1.37 -13.32 23.91
CA GLY A 553 -2.56 -12.55 23.50
C GLY A 553 -3.77 -13.45 23.19
N HIS A 554 -4.59 -13.07 22.22
CA HIS A 554 -5.78 -13.85 21.84
C HIS A 554 -5.47 -15.11 21.02
N ALA A 555 -4.28 -15.23 20.41
CA ALA A 555 -3.92 -16.36 19.56
C ALA A 555 -3.87 -17.69 20.33
N VAL A 556 -3.57 -17.67 21.63
CA VAL A 556 -3.59 -18.87 22.49
C VAL A 556 -4.99 -19.47 22.69
N LYS A 557 -6.04 -18.70 22.38
CA LYS A 557 -7.43 -19.18 22.45
C LYS A 557 -7.85 -19.89 21.16
N ALA A 558 -7.17 -19.62 20.04
CA ALA A 558 -7.40 -20.31 18.78
C ALA A 558 -6.76 -21.71 18.83
N GLN A 559 -7.46 -22.69 18.28
CA GLN A 559 -7.05 -24.10 18.35
C GLN A 559 -6.34 -24.50 17.06
N ASP A 560 -7.08 -24.43 15.95
CA ASP A 560 -6.61 -24.86 14.64
C ASP A 560 -6.74 -23.73 13.61
N THR A 561 -5.82 -23.70 12.64
CA THR A 561 -5.95 -22.86 11.44
C THR A 561 -7.03 -23.42 10.51
N LEU A 562 -7.37 -22.71 9.43
CA LEU A 562 -8.33 -23.21 8.43
C LEU A 562 -7.81 -24.49 7.75
N GLN A 563 -6.49 -24.64 7.68
CA GLN A 563 -5.76 -25.78 7.13
C GLN A 563 -5.58 -26.93 8.15
N GLY A 564 -6.00 -26.74 9.40
CA GLY A 564 -5.90 -27.74 10.46
C GLY A 564 -4.57 -27.75 11.23
N GLU A 565 -3.75 -26.71 11.10
CA GLU A 565 -2.49 -26.60 11.86
C GLU A 565 -2.75 -26.12 13.29
N ASN A 566 -2.04 -26.69 14.26
CA ASN A 566 -2.26 -26.41 15.68
C ASN A 566 -1.66 -25.06 16.11
N THR A 567 -2.53 -24.07 16.35
CA THR A 567 -2.16 -22.70 16.71
C THR A 567 -1.61 -22.63 18.14
N ALA A 568 -2.17 -23.40 19.08
CA ALA A 568 -1.69 -23.43 20.46
C ALA A 568 -0.24 -23.92 20.57
N LYS A 569 0.12 -24.96 19.82
CA LYS A 569 1.48 -25.49 19.73
C LYS A 569 2.44 -24.46 19.15
N MET A 570 2.08 -23.83 18.03
CA MET A 570 2.90 -22.77 17.43
C MET A 570 3.16 -21.63 18.42
N MET A 571 2.12 -21.18 19.14
CA MET A 571 2.26 -20.12 20.13
C MET A 571 3.19 -20.51 21.29
N GLN A 572 3.12 -21.75 21.78
CA GLN A 572 4.03 -22.25 22.82
C GLN A 572 5.48 -22.23 22.34
N GLU A 573 5.74 -22.68 21.11
CA GLU A 573 7.07 -22.67 20.51
C GLU A 573 7.60 -21.25 20.32
N LEU A 574 6.78 -20.32 19.81
CA LEU A 574 7.16 -18.92 19.62
C LEU A 574 7.46 -18.23 20.96
N ILE A 575 6.61 -18.41 21.97
CA ILE A 575 6.84 -17.86 23.32
C ILE A 575 8.15 -18.41 23.89
N HIS A 576 8.39 -19.71 23.76
CA HIS A 576 9.62 -20.33 24.25
C HIS A 576 10.87 -19.75 23.58
N ARG A 577 10.88 -19.63 22.24
CA ARG A 577 12.01 -19.03 21.51
C ARG A 577 12.27 -17.59 21.93
N VAL A 578 11.22 -16.78 22.08
CA VAL A 578 11.33 -15.38 22.51
C VAL A 578 11.87 -15.25 23.93
N GLN A 579 11.37 -16.05 24.87
CA GLN A 579 11.82 -16.01 26.27
C GLN A 579 13.28 -16.47 26.45
N GLN A 580 13.79 -17.34 25.58
CA GLN A 580 15.16 -17.85 25.64
C GLN A 580 16.15 -17.01 24.80
N HIS A 581 15.67 -16.02 24.04
CA HIS A 581 16.52 -15.26 23.13
C HIS A 581 17.35 -14.21 23.88
N GLU A 582 18.68 -14.28 23.79
CA GLU A 582 19.63 -13.42 24.52
C GLU A 582 19.46 -11.90 24.28
N LYS A 583 18.92 -11.52 23.12
CA LYS A 583 18.64 -10.13 22.73
C LYS A 583 17.22 -9.66 23.04
N ILE A 584 16.38 -10.46 23.70
CA ILE A 584 15.01 -10.07 24.04
C ILE A 584 14.83 -10.06 25.55
N GLU A 585 14.51 -8.89 26.09
CA GLU A 585 14.08 -8.74 27.47
C GLU A 585 12.55 -8.67 27.52
N VAL A 586 11.92 -9.63 28.19
CA VAL A 586 10.46 -9.71 28.33
C VAL A 586 10.04 -9.12 29.68
N MET A 587 9.15 -8.14 29.64
CA MET A 587 8.59 -7.46 30.82
C MET A 587 7.07 -7.68 30.84
N ALA A 588 6.63 -8.75 31.50
CA ALA A 588 5.21 -9.03 31.71
C ALA A 588 4.66 -8.24 32.92
N GLY A 589 3.36 -7.95 32.91
CA GLY A 589 2.73 -7.04 33.86
C GLY A 589 3.23 -5.61 33.71
N ALA A 590 3.62 -5.21 32.49
CA ALA A 590 4.28 -3.95 32.21
C ALA A 590 3.51 -3.10 31.18
N GLU A 591 3.43 -1.80 31.42
CA GLU A 591 2.77 -0.84 30.55
C GLU A 591 3.62 0.42 30.35
N LEU A 592 3.38 1.10 29.23
CA LEU A 592 4.07 2.34 28.89
C LEU A 592 3.45 3.52 29.65
N ALA A 593 4.23 4.17 30.50
CA ALA A 593 3.77 5.32 31.30
C ALA A 593 4.09 6.66 30.62
N ALA A 594 5.27 6.80 30.02
CA ALA A 594 5.68 8.02 29.32
C ALA A 594 6.69 7.71 28.20
N VAL A 595 6.72 8.58 27.18
CA VAL A 595 7.72 8.55 26.12
C VAL A 595 8.21 9.96 25.84
N ASN A 596 9.52 10.13 25.83
CA ASN A 596 10.20 11.34 25.39
C ASN A 596 11.17 11.03 24.26
N GLY A 597 11.65 12.07 23.58
CA GLY A 597 12.62 11.93 22.50
C GLY A 597 11.99 11.80 21.11
N PHE A 598 12.78 11.30 20.17
CA PHE A 598 12.48 11.25 18.74
C PHE A 598 13.11 10.00 18.11
N VAL A 599 12.82 9.74 16.84
CA VAL A 599 13.39 8.60 16.10
C VAL A 599 14.90 8.47 16.32
N GLY A 600 15.32 7.30 16.76
CA GLY A 600 16.71 7.01 17.11
C GLY A 600 17.10 7.29 18.56
N ASN A 601 16.37 8.14 19.30
CA ASN A 601 16.72 8.57 20.66
C ASN A 601 15.45 8.73 21.51
N PHE A 602 14.64 7.68 21.59
CA PHE A 602 13.52 7.64 22.51
C PHE A 602 13.97 7.22 23.91
N SER A 603 13.30 7.78 24.91
CA SER A 603 13.42 7.36 26.31
C SER A 603 12.02 7.08 26.85
N SER A 604 11.75 5.83 27.18
CA SER A 604 10.43 5.35 27.57
C SER A 604 10.41 4.90 29.02
N VAL A 605 9.46 5.43 29.80
CA VAL A 605 9.21 4.98 31.17
C VAL A 605 8.19 3.85 31.12
N VAL A 606 8.62 2.67 31.56
CA VAL A 606 7.82 1.45 31.66
C VAL A 606 7.48 1.22 33.12
N LYS A 607 6.18 1.14 33.41
CA LYS A 607 5.65 0.80 34.72
C LYS A 607 5.39 -0.71 34.77
N MET A 608 5.94 -1.38 35.77
CA MET A 608 5.77 -2.81 36.01
C MET A 608 5.00 -3.03 37.31
N THR A 609 4.00 -3.90 37.26
CA THR A 609 3.17 -4.27 38.41
C THR A 609 3.35 -5.74 38.74
N ARG A 610 3.89 -6.04 39.93
CA ARG A 610 4.04 -7.41 40.45
C ARG A 610 3.33 -7.53 41.80
N GLY A 611 2.13 -8.09 41.80
CA GLY A 611 1.30 -8.15 43.01
C GLY A 611 0.84 -6.76 43.43
N THR A 612 1.31 -6.27 44.58
CA THR A 612 1.02 -4.92 45.09
C THR A 612 2.16 -3.91 44.88
N GLU A 613 3.31 -4.37 44.39
CA GLU A 613 4.47 -3.50 44.14
C GLU A 613 4.42 -2.94 42.71
N GLU A 614 4.57 -1.62 42.61
CA GLU A 614 4.73 -0.90 41.35
C GLU A 614 6.16 -0.37 41.27
N THR A 615 6.83 -0.68 40.16
CA THR A 615 8.21 -0.20 39.88
C THR A 615 8.24 0.45 38.50
N GLU A 616 9.07 1.47 38.33
CA GLU A 616 9.28 2.12 37.04
C GLU A 616 10.72 1.89 36.56
N GLN A 617 10.87 1.66 35.27
CA GLN A 617 12.16 1.54 34.60
C GLN A 617 12.18 2.44 33.37
N THR A 618 13.25 3.22 33.20
CA THR A 618 13.46 4.00 31.98
C THR A 618 14.29 3.18 31.00
N ILE A 619 13.85 3.12 29.75
CA ILE A 619 14.47 2.35 28.67
C ILE A 619 14.75 3.30 27.52
N ASP A 620 16.02 3.39 27.11
CA ASP A 620 16.42 4.15 25.93
C ASP A 620 16.45 3.23 24.70
N HIS A 621 15.82 3.67 23.61
CA HIS A 621 15.70 2.88 22.38
C HIS A 621 15.57 3.78 21.15
N GLY A 622 15.80 3.20 19.97
CA GLY A 622 15.74 3.93 18.71
C GLY A 622 14.38 3.91 18.02
N VAL A 623 13.57 2.88 18.28
CA VAL A 623 12.30 2.63 17.57
C VAL A 623 11.27 1.94 18.44
N ILE A 624 9.99 2.17 18.13
CA ILE A 624 8.83 1.60 18.83
C ILE A 624 7.97 0.80 17.84
N ILE A 625 7.58 -0.42 18.22
CA ILE A 625 6.58 -1.23 17.49
C ILE A 625 5.35 -1.43 18.36
N ILE A 626 4.19 -0.97 17.88
CA ILE A 626 2.89 -1.15 18.54
C ILE A 626 2.22 -2.43 18.04
N ALA A 627 1.98 -3.35 18.96
CA ALA A 627 1.42 -4.68 18.71
C ALA A 627 0.34 -5.07 19.75
N THR A 628 -0.42 -4.10 20.26
CA THR A 628 -1.39 -4.27 21.36
C THR A 628 -2.56 -5.20 21.04
N GLY A 629 -2.80 -5.48 19.77
CA GLY A 629 -3.82 -6.44 19.34
C GLY A 629 -5.24 -5.85 19.33
N GLY A 630 -6.22 -6.71 19.62
CA GLY A 630 -7.63 -6.39 19.59
C GLY A 630 -8.47 -7.52 20.17
N ARG A 631 -9.73 -7.23 20.47
CA ARG A 631 -10.68 -8.12 21.16
C ARG A 631 -11.97 -8.30 20.38
N GLU A 632 -12.71 -9.36 20.68
CA GLU A 632 -14.07 -9.57 20.16
C GLU A 632 -14.99 -8.42 20.59
N HIS A 633 -15.71 -7.84 19.63
CA HIS A 633 -16.85 -6.98 19.90
C HIS A 633 -18.00 -7.83 20.44
N ARG A 634 -18.68 -7.36 21.49
CA ARG A 634 -19.86 -8.05 22.04
C ARG A 634 -21.08 -7.16 21.85
N PRO A 635 -21.88 -7.38 20.79
CA PRO A 635 -23.08 -6.57 20.55
C PRO A 635 -24.15 -6.87 21.61
N ASP A 636 -24.90 -5.83 22.01
CA ASP A 636 -26.05 -5.97 22.92
C ASP A 636 -27.27 -6.64 22.26
N ARG A 637 -27.25 -6.74 20.92
CA ARG A 637 -28.26 -7.44 20.12
C ARG A 637 -28.07 -8.97 20.20
N TYR A 638 -29.04 -9.70 19.66
CA TYR A 638 -29.01 -11.16 19.52
C TYR A 638 -28.99 -11.98 20.81
N LEU A 639 -29.25 -11.37 21.98
CA LEU A 639 -29.28 -12.04 23.29
C LEU A 639 -27.92 -12.63 23.73
N LEU A 640 -26.81 -12.15 23.16
CA LEU A 640 -25.47 -12.57 23.56
C LEU A 640 -25.22 -12.26 25.03
N GLY A 641 -24.73 -13.25 25.80
CA GLY A 641 -24.53 -13.12 27.25
C GLY A 641 -25.80 -13.17 28.10
N GLN A 642 -26.98 -12.99 27.49
CA GLN A 642 -28.28 -13.13 28.17
C GLN A 642 -28.81 -14.56 28.14
N VAL A 643 -28.48 -15.32 27.07
CA VAL A 643 -28.88 -16.72 26.91
C VAL A 643 -27.67 -17.60 26.62
N LYS A 644 -27.48 -18.66 27.42
CA LYS A 644 -26.33 -19.59 27.30
C LYS A 644 -26.20 -20.31 25.95
N LYS A 645 -27.29 -20.37 25.17
CA LYS A 645 -27.33 -20.99 23.83
C LYS A 645 -26.89 -20.03 22.71
N VAL A 646 -26.61 -18.77 23.03
CA VAL A 646 -26.06 -17.79 22.10
C VAL A 646 -24.61 -17.54 22.48
N VAL A 647 -23.69 -17.90 21.59
CA VAL A 647 -22.24 -17.85 21.83
C VAL A 647 -21.50 -17.16 20.68
N THR A 648 -20.26 -16.73 20.89
CA THR A 648 -19.38 -16.24 19.81
C THR A 648 -18.71 -17.40 19.07
N GLN A 649 -18.11 -17.12 17.91
CA GLN A 649 -17.30 -18.10 17.20
C GLN A 649 -16.10 -18.59 18.03
N GLN A 650 -15.46 -17.72 18.83
CA GLN A 650 -14.34 -18.12 19.70
C GLN A 650 -14.80 -19.03 20.85
N GLU A 651 -15.98 -18.76 21.42
CA GLU A 651 -16.59 -19.61 22.44
C GLU A 651 -16.98 -20.99 21.88
N LEU A 652 -17.53 -21.03 20.66
CA LEU A 652 -17.77 -22.28 19.94
C LEU A 652 -16.46 -23.05 19.71
N GLU A 653 -15.41 -22.39 19.25
CA GLU A 653 -14.12 -23.03 18.98
C GLU A 653 -13.55 -23.66 20.26
N THR A 654 -13.66 -22.97 21.41
CA THR A 654 -13.27 -23.50 22.71
C THR A 654 -14.10 -24.74 23.09
N ARG A 655 -15.42 -24.74 22.82
CA ARG A 655 -16.29 -25.90 23.03
C ARG A 655 -15.87 -27.09 22.15
N LEU A 656 -15.62 -26.85 20.86
CA LEU A 656 -15.21 -27.88 19.89
C LEU A 656 -13.83 -28.48 20.22
N ALA A 657 -12.95 -27.72 20.87
CA ALA A 657 -11.64 -28.18 21.32
C ALA A 657 -11.70 -29.22 22.46
N GLY A 658 -12.74 -29.15 23.30
CA GLY A 658 -12.87 -29.95 24.52
C GLY A 658 -12.91 -31.46 24.26
N LYS A 659 -12.73 -32.28 25.30
CA LYS A 659 -12.72 -33.77 25.18
C LYS A 659 -14.11 -34.42 25.25
N ALA A 660 -15.18 -33.63 25.38
CA ALA A 660 -16.54 -34.13 25.51
C ALA A 660 -17.01 -34.82 24.21
N ARG A 661 -17.77 -35.92 24.33
CA ARG A 661 -18.26 -36.68 23.16
C ARG A 661 -19.36 -35.94 22.37
N ASP A 662 -20.11 -35.07 23.04
CA ASP A 662 -21.24 -34.26 22.56
C ASP A 662 -20.85 -32.80 22.28
N ARG A 663 -19.56 -32.55 22.05
CA ARG A 663 -19.04 -31.19 21.82
C ARG A 663 -19.54 -30.52 20.54
N ALA A 664 -19.96 -31.30 19.54
CA ALA A 664 -20.57 -30.81 18.31
C ALA A 664 -22.12 -30.83 18.44
N PRO A 665 -22.81 -29.67 18.36
CA PRO A 665 -24.27 -29.62 18.48
C PRO A 665 -24.97 -30.35 17.32
N GLU A 666 -26.21 -30.80 17.54
CA GLU A 666 -27.04 -31.44 16.52
C GLU A 666 -27.54 -30.42 15.47
N SER A 667 -27.82 -29.19 15.90
CA SER A 667 -28.21 -28.10 15.01
C SER A 667 -27.58 -26.76 15.43
N VAL A 668 -26.91 -26.12 14.47
CA VAL A 668 -26.20 -24.85 14.65
C VAL A 668 -26.64 -23.85 13.59
N LEU A 669 -26.98 -22.65 14.04
CA LEU A 669 -27.20 -21.51 13.15
C LEU A 669 -26.16 -20.43 13.46
N MET A 670 -25.35 -20.09 12.46
CA MET A 670 -24.33 -19.04 12.54
C MET A 670 -24.84 -17.75 11.89
N ILE A 671 -24.67 -16.61 12.56
CA ILE A 671 -25.06 -15.30 12.03
C ILE A 671 -23.79 -14.50 11.72
N GLN A 672 -23.54 -14.23 10.44
CA GLN A 672 -22.42 -13.42 9.99
C GLN A 672 -22.66 -11.93 10.21
N CYS A 673 -21.57 -11.20 10.44
CA CYS A 673 -21.56 -9.74 10.63
C CYS A 673 -22.38 -9.28 11.85
N ALA A 674 -22.49 -10.11 12.89
CA ALA A 674 -23.23 -9.76 14.10
C ALA A 674 -22.57 -8.55 14.79
N GLY A 675 -23.25 -7.39 14.76
CA GLY A 675 -22.70 -6.12 15.28
C GLY A 675 -21.63 -5.49 14.37
N SER A 676 -21.64 -5.76 13.06
CA SER A 676 -20.65 -5.23 12.11
C SER A 676 -21.25 -4.86 10.75
N ARG A 677 -20.50 -4.08 9.96
CA ARG A 677 -20.86 -3.62 8.60
C ARG A 677 -22.24 -2.94 8.51
N GLY A 678 -22.47 -1.96 9.38
CA GLY A 678 -23.68 -1.12 9.39
C GLY A 678 -24.56 -1.30 10.63
N ASP A 679 -24.08 -2.02 11.65
CA ASP A 679 -24.60 -1.98 13.02
C ASP A 679 -23.64 -1.14 13.89
N ASP A 680 -23.17 -1.69 15.02
CA ASP A 680 -22.26 -1.02 15.94
C ASP A 680 -20.92 -0.66 15.28
N LEU A 681 -20.42 -1.52 14.39
CA LEU A 681 -19.19 -1.30 13.63
C LEU A 681 -19.51 -1.05 12.15
N LYS A 682 -18.83 -0.07 11.54
CA LYS A 682 -19.01 0.30 10.12
C LYS A 682 -18.14 -0.52 9.15
N TYR A 683 -17.26 -1.38 9.66
CA TYR A 683 -16.25 -2.08 8.87
C TYR A 683 -16.38 -3.60 8.95
N CYS A 684 -15.68 -4.29 8.05
CA CYS A 684 -15.51 -5.73 8.06
C CYS A 684 -14.30 -6.12 8.91
N SER A 685 -14.46 -7.15 9.75
CA SER A 685 -13.35 -7.66 10.59
C SER A 685 -12.49 -8.73 9.91
N LYS A 686 -12.67 -8.97 8.61
CA LYS A 686 -11.85 -9.81 7.71
C LYS A 686 -11.71 -11.31 8.06
N VAL A 687 -11.90 -11.72 9.32
CA VAL A 687 -11.68 -13.09 9.82
C VAL A 687 -12.96 -13.91 10.01
N CYS A 688 -14.10 -13.25 10.28
CA CYS A 688 -15.29 -13.91 10.80
C CYS A 688 -15.91 -14.93 9.83
N CYS A 689 -15.80 -14.70 8.51
CA CYS A 689 -16.27 -15.66 7.49
C CYS A 689 -15.40 -16.92 7.47
N ASN A 690 -14.08 -16.76 7.55
CA ASN A 690 -13.15 -17.89 7.56
C ASN A 690 -13.32 -18.72 8.84
N THR A 691 -13.46 -18.08 10.00
CA THR A 691 -13.72 -18.77 11.27
C THR A 691 -15.03 -19.54 11.25
N ALA A 692 -16.10 -18.96 10.70
CA ALA A 692 -17.40 -19.65 10.59
C ALA A 692 -17.30 -20.90 9.72
N VAL A 693 -16.66 -20.80 8.55
CA VAL A 693 -16.44 -21.96 7.66
C VAL A 693 -15.55 -23.01 8.32
N LYS A 694 -14.46 -22.60 8.98
CA LYS A 694 -13.60 -23.49 9.76
C LYS A 694 -14.39 -24.28 10.80
N ASN A 695 -15.16 -23.59 11.64
CA ASN A 695 -15.93 -24.20 12.71
C ASN A 695 -17.06 -25.09 12.16
N ALA A 696 -17.71 -24.70 11.06
CA ALA A 696 -18.71 -25.51 10.39
C ALA A 696 -18.11 -26.83 9.85
N LEU A 697 -16.92 -26.76 9.22
CA LEU A 697 -16.19 -27.95 8.78
C LEU A 697 -15.81 -28.85 9.96
N LYS A 698 -15.36 -28.27 11.07
CA LYS A 698 -15.01 -29.02 12.28
C LYS A 698 -16.23 -29.69 12.91
N ILE A 699 -17.38 -29.03 12.91
CA ILE A 699 -18.65 -29.64 13.33
C ILE A 699 -18.98 -30.84 12.43
N LYS A 700 -18.89 -30.69 11.11
CA LYS A 700 -19.16 -31.79 10.15
C LYS A 700 -18.16 -32.94 10.24
N GLU A 701 -16.92 -32.66 10.66
CA GLU A 701 -15.90 -33.69 10.95
C GLU A 701 -16.28 -34.51 12.20
N ILE A 702 -16.72 -33.85 13.27
CA ILE A 702 -17.05 -34.50 14.55
C ILE A 702 -18.44 -35.18 14.49
N ASN A 703 -19.42 -34.51 13.89
CA ASN A 703 -20.79 -34.98 13.72
C ASN A 703 -21.28 -34.67 12.29
N PRO A 704 -21.09 -35.59 11.32
CA PRO A 704 -21.52 -35.41 9.94
C PRO A 704 -23.02 -35.15 9.77
N ALA A 705 -23.85 -35.65 10.70
CA ALA A 705 -25.30 -35.47 10.69
C ALA A 705 -25.77 -34.11 11.23
N SER A 706 -24.87 -33.32 11.84
CA SER A 706 -25.21 -32.00 12.37
C SER A 706 -25.74 -31.08 11.28
N GLN A 707 -26.85 -30.39 11.56
CA GLN A 707 -27.41 -29.36 10.69
C GLN A 707 -26.70 -28.03 10.95
N VAL A 708 -25.97 -27.52 9.96
CA VAL A 708 -25.25 -26.25 10.07
C VAL A 708 -25.78 -25.29 9.03
N ILE A 709 -26.31 -24.16 9.49
CA ILE A 709 -26.83 -23.08 8.65
C ILE A 709 -26.02 -21.82 8.94
N VAL A 710 -25.60 -21.10 7.90
CA VAL A 710 -24.88 -19.83 8.00
C VAL A 710 -25.69 -18.75 7.31
N LEU A 711 -26.21 -17.80 8.09
CA LEU A 711 -26.89 -16.60 7.60
C LEU A 711 -25.87 -15.50 7.33
N TYR A 712 -25.85 -14.94 6.13
CA TYR A 712 -24.78 -14.01 5.74
C TYR A 712 -25.21 -12.87 4.82
N ARG A 713 -24.46 -11.78 4.79
CA ARG A 713 -24.62 -10.72 3.78
C ARG A 713 -23.83 -11.05 2.51
N ASP A 714 -22.50 -11.06 2.65
CA ASP A 714 -21.52 -11.45 1.64
C ASP A 714 -20.55 -12.47 2.26
N MET A 715 -20.31 -13.62 1.60
CA MET A 715 -19.26 -14.55 2.05
C MET A 715 -17.89 -14.07 1.58
N ARG A 716 -17.04 -13.68 2.54
CA ARG A 716 -15.70 -13.11 2.29
C ARG A 716 -14.58 -14.10 2.54
N THR A 717 -14.70 -15.30 1.99
CA THR A 717 -13.65 -16.34 1.99
C THR A 717 -12.68 -16.12 0.83
N TYR A 718 -11.92 -15.02 0.90
CA TYR A 718 -11.00 -14.57 -0.17
C TYR A 718 -9.73 -15.44 -0.27
N GLY A 719 -8.99 -15.29 -1.37
CA GLY A 719 -7.82 -16.13 -1.65
C GLY A 719 -8.21 -17.61 -1.70
N TYR A 720 -7.35 -18.44 -1.10
CA TYR A 720 -7.54 -19.89 -1.01
C TYR A 720 -8.59 -20.32 0.03
N ALA A 721 -9.11 -19.40 0.86
CA ALA A 721 -10.19 -19.74 1.79
C ALA A 721 -11.51 -20.11 1.04
N GLU A 722 -11.62 -19.78 -0.25
CA GLU A 722 -12.74 -20.19 -1.09
C GLU A 722 -12.88 -21.70 -1.21
N ASP A 723 -11.77 -22.44 -1.21
CA ASP A 723 -11.79 -23.90 -1.24
C ASP A 723 -12.48 -24.48 -0.01
N ALA A 724 -12.21 -23.92 1.17
CA ALA A 724 -12.86 -24.34 2.40
C ALA A 724 -14.36 -24.01 2.36
N TYR A 725 -14.75 -22.89 1.75
CA TYR A 725 -16.15 -22.53 1.56
C TYR A 725 -16.86 -23.52 0.64
N GLN A 726 -16.25 -23.89 -0.48
CA GLN A 726 -16.75 -24.92 -1.37
C GLN A 726 -16.89 -26.27 -0.65
N LEU A 727 -15.84 -26.70 0.05
CA LEU A 727 -15.85 -27.96 0.81
C LEU A 727 -16.97 -27.98 1.88
N ALA A 728 -17.22 -26.86 2.55
CA ALA A 728 -18.30 -26.77 3.54
C ALA A 728 -19.68 -27.00 2.89
N ARG A 729 -19.90 -26.44 1.70
CA ARG A 729 -21.14 -26.67 0.92
C ARG A 729 -21.27 -28.12 0.49
N GLU A 730 -20.18 -28.74 0.01
CA GLU A 730 -20.15 -30.15 -0.36
C GLU A 730 -20.46 -31.08 0.83
N LYS A 731 -20.05 -30.71 2.05
CA LYS A 731 -20.40 -31.41 3.30
C LYS A 731 -21.80 -31.09 3.84
N GLY A 732 -22.63 -30.38 3.07
CA GLY A 732 -24.02 -30.09 3.43
C GLY A 732 -24.18 -29.02 4.51
N VAL A 733 -23.26 -28.05 4.57
CA VAL A 733 -23.49 -26.78 5.28
C VAL A 733 -24.34 -25.87 4.37
N VAL A 734 -25.42 -25.32 4.91
CA VAL A 734 -26.35 -24.47 4.17
C VAL A 734 -25.98 -23.00 4.39
N PHE A 735 -25.89 -22.23 3.31
CA PHE A 735 -25.56 -20.80 3.37
C PHE A 735 -26.72 -19.99 2.78
N ILE A 736 -27.34 -19.13 3.60
CA ILE A 736 -28.50 -18.35 3.20
C ILE A 736 -28.15 -16.86 3.29
N PRO A 737 -28.19 -16.11 2.17
CA PRO A 737 -27.96 -14.69 2.22
C PRO A 737 -29.15 -13.96 2.86
N TYR A 738 -28.91 -12.91 3.64
CA TYR A 738 -29.94 -12.00 4.15
C TYR A 738 -29.80 -10.59 3.56
N GLU A 739 -30.91 -9.88 3.50
CA GLU A 739 -31.00 -8.49 3.03
C GLU A 739 -30.78 -7.51 4.20
N LEU A 740 -30.28 -6.31 3.90
CA LEU A 740 -29.85 -5.36 4.94
C LEU A 740 -31.03 -4.71 5.69
N ASP A 741 -32.14 -4.54 5.00
CA ASP A 741 -33.43 -4.07 5.51
C ASP A 741 -34.22 -5.18 6.20
N ARG A 742 -33.84 -6.46 6.01
CA ARG A 742 -34.46 -7.65 6.61
C ARG A 742 -33.43 -8.56 7.27
N LYS A 743 -32.68 -8.01 8.24
CA LYS A 743 -31.66 -8.77 9.00
C LYS A 743 -32.30 -9.90 9.84
N PRO A 744 -31.56 -10.99 10.12
CA PRO A 744 -32.03 -12.01 11.04
C PRO A 744 -32.28 -11.45 12.44
N GLU A 745 -33.32 -11.94 13.10
CA GLU A 745 -33.69 -11.56 14.47
C GLU A 745 -33.63 -12.78 15.39
N VAL A 746 -33.19 -12.58 16.63
CA VAL A 746 -33.06 -13.64 17.63
C VAL A 746 -33.95 -13.32 18.81
N GLU A 747 -34.91 -14.20 19.08
CA GLU A 747 -35.92 -14.03 20.11
C GLU A 747 -35.90 -15.20 21.09
N LYS A 748 -36.28 -14.93 22.35
CA LYS A 748 -36.51 -15.95 23.35
C LYS A 748 -38.00 -16.33 23.37
N LYS A 749 -38.32 -17.60 23.05
CA LYS A 749 -39.67 -18.17 23.20
C LYS A 749 -39.66 -19.27 24.25
N GLY A 750 -40.05 -18.91 25.48
CA GLY A 750 -40.00 -19.81 26.63
C GLY A 750 -38.56 -20.26 26.95
N ASN A 751 -38.31 -21.57 26.87
CA ASN A 751 -36.99 -22.18 27.07
C ASN A 751 -36.19 -22.37 25.76
N ARG A 752 -36.75 -21.97 24.61
CA ARG A 752 -36.09 -22.07 23.30
C ARG A 752 -35.67 -20.68 22.81
N VAL A 753 -34.64 -20.67 21.98
CA VAL A 753 -34.24 -19.47 21.24
C VAL A 753 -34.62 -19.71 19.79
N GLN A 754 -35.32 -18.74 19.20
CA GLN A 754 -35.77 -18.79 17.82
C GLN A 754 -35.02 -17.72 17.01
N VAL A 755 -34.67 -18.06 15.77
CA VAL A 755 -34.12 -17.13 14.80
C VAL A 755 -35.13 -16.96 13.68
N ASN A 756 -35.54 -15.72 13.42
CA ASN A 756 -36.44 -15.34 12.33
C ASN A 756 -35.64 -14.65 11.23
N PHE A 757 -35.83 -15.02 9.98
CA PHE A 757 -35.16 -14.38 8.84
C PHE A 757 -35.96 -14.64 7.56
N PHE A 758 -35.76 -13.80 6.55
CA PHE A 758 -36.30 -14.03 5.21
C PHE A 758 -35.30 -14.82 4.36
N ASP A 759 -35.78 -15.86 3.67
CA ASP A 759 -34.98 -16.58 2.68
C ASP A 759 -35.25 -15.99 1.29
N PRO A 760 -34.26 -15.31 0.66
CA PRO A 760 -34.48 -14.66 -0.63
C PRO A 760 -34.56 -15.64 -1.81
N ILE A 761 -34.26 -16.92 -1.62
CA ILE A 761 -34.45 -17.96 -2.66
C ILE A 761 -35.86 -18.54 -2.56
N LEU A 762 -36.31 -18.85 -1.34
CA LEU A 762 -37.67 -19.37 -1.10
C LEU A 762 -38.74 -18.27 -1.20
N GLN A 763 -38.35 -17.00 -1.01
CA GLN A 763 -39.25 -15.85 -0.92
C GLN A 763 -40.25 -15.97 0.25
N GLU A 764 -39.81 -16.53 1.37
CA GLU A 764 -40.63 -16.77 2.57
C GLU A 764 -39.92 -16.36 3.87
N ASP A 765 -40.70 -15.97 4.88
CA ASP A 765 -40.20 -15.78 6.25
C ASP A 765 -40.05 -17.14 6.94
N VAL A 766 -38.82 -17.41 7.41
CA VAL A 766 -38.42 -18.67 8.02
C VAL A 766 -38.13 -18.45 9.50
N SER A 767 -38.61 -19.38 10.34
CA SER A 767 -38.30 -19.38 11.77
C SER A 767 -37.70 -20.71 12.22
N LEU A 768 -36.48 -20.69 12.73
CA LEU A 768 -35.75 -21.89 13.18
C LEU A 768 -35.43 -21.82 14.67
N SER A 769 -35.43 -22.98 15.35
CA SER A 769 -35.05 -23.10 16.77
C SER A 769 -33.85 -24.04 16.93
N PRO A 770 -32.65 -23.63 16.52
CA PRO A 770 -31.45 -24.46 16.60
C PRO A 770 -31.05 -24.74 18.06
N GLU A 771 -30.26 -25.78 18.27
CA GLU A 771 -29.68 -26.10 19.58
C GLU A 771 -28.73 -24.98 20.04
N LEU A 772 -27.92 -24.46 19.11
CA LEU A 772 -26.93 -23.41 19.35
C LEU A 772 -26.99 -22.32 18.28
N ILE A 773 -26.95 -21.05 18.71
CA ILE A 773 -26.79 -19.88 17.85
C ILE A 773 -25.39 -19.33 18.05
N VAL A 774 -24.69 -19.09 16.95
CA VAL A 774 -23.28 -18.71 16.97
C VAL A 774 -23.12 -17.38 16.23
N LEU A 775 -22.64 -16.37 16.94
CA LEU A 775 -22.46 -15.03 16.41
C LEU A 775 -21.03 -14.86 15.91
N SER A 776 -20.90 -14.54 14.63
CA SER A 776 -19.63 -14.16 14.02
C SER A 776 -19.42 -12.66 14.20
N VAL A 777 -18.98 -12.30 15.40
CA VAL A 777 -18.77 -10.92 15.86
C VAL A 777 -17.51 -10.28 15.28
N GLY A 778 -17.48 -8.94 15.26
CA GLY A 778 -16.33 -8.16 14.81
C GLY A 778 -15.18 -8.07 15.82
N ILE A 779 -14.11 -7.41 15.42
CA ILE A 779 -12.93 -7.13 16.25
C ILE A 779 -12.81 -5.61 16.44
N VAL A 780 -12.55 -5.19 17.68
CA VAL A 780 -12.20 -3.81 18.05
C VAL A 780 -10.77 -3.76 18.59
N PRO A 781 -10.04 -2.64 18.41
CA PRO A 781 -8.66 -2.54 18.86
C PRO A 781 -8.55 -2.44 20.39
N GLU A 782 -7.42 -2.88 20.94
CA GLU A 782 -7.11 -2.82 22.38
C GLU A 782 -6.22 -1.61 22.71
N ASP A 783 -6.51 -0.90 23.80
CA ASP A 783 -5.64 0.13 24.41
C ASP A 783 -5.16 1.27 23.49
N THR A 784 -5.96 1.67 22.48
CA THR A 784 -5.52 2.69 21.52
C THR A 784 -5.58 4.12 22.06
N GLU A 785 -6.51 4.45 22.96
CA GLU A 785 -6.70 5.83 23.43
C GLU A 785 -5.53 6.35 24.28
N ASN A 786 -4.99 5.54 25.18
CA ASN A 786 -3.88 5.97 26.03
C ASN A 786 -2.60 6.11 25.20
N LEU A 787 -2.24 5.07 24.45
CA LEU A 787 -1.03 5.05 23.63
C LEU A 787 -1.05 6.09 22.51
N SER A 788 -2.21 6.33 21.85
CA SER A 788 -2.32 7.39 20.84
C SER A 788 -2.04 8.78 21.41
N LYS A 789 -2.46 9.06 22.66
CA LYS A 789 -2.16 10.31 23.36
C LYS A 789 -0.69 10.41 23.75
N LEU A 790 -0.12 9.35 24.34
CA LEU A 790 1.28 9.30 24.75
C LEU A 790 2.24 9.49 23.57
N LEU A 791 1.98 8.78 22.47
CA LEU A 791 2.84 8.78 21.28
C LEU A 791 2.43 9.85 20.25
N LYS A 792 1.30 10.54 20.45
CA LYS A 792 0.74 11.58 19.55
C LYS A 792 0.48 11.04 18.14
N ILE A 793 -0.13 9.87 18.07
CA ILE A 793 -0.38 9.14 16.82
C ILE A 793 -1.86 9.16 16.48
N PRO A 794 -2.25 9.52 15.24
CA PRO A 794 -3.64 9.52 14.83
C PRO A 794 -4.22 8.09 14.76
N VAL A 795 -5.51 8.00 15.07
CA VAL A 795 -6.34 6.83 14.82
C VAL A 795 -7.45 7.20 13.84
N ASN A 796 -7.95 6.23 13.07
CA ASN A 796 -9.10 6.45 12.21
C ASN A 796 -10.42 6.50 13.02
N GLU A 797 -11.54 6.72 12.34
CA GLU A 797 -12.88 6.77 12.97
C GLU A 797 -13.22 5.48 13.74
N ASN A 798 -12.65 4.36 13.31
CA ASN A 798 -12.81 3.03 13.90
C ASN A 798 -11.81 2.75 15.04
N LYS A 799 -11.06 3.77 15.49
CA LYS A 799 -10.08 3.72 16.59
C LYS A 799 -8.84 2.87 16.34
N PHE A 800 -8.59 2.40 15.11
CA PHE A 800 -7.34 1.76 14.73
C PHE A 800 -6.28 2.79 14.36
N TYR A 801 -5.00 2.48 14.60
CA TYR A 801 -3.90 3.39 14.22
C TYR A 801 -3.89 3.67 12.72
N LEU A 802 -3.67 4.94 12.35
CA LEU A 802 -3.59 5.36 10.96
C LEU A 802 -2.15 5.26 10.46
N GLU A 803 -1.93 4.39 9.47
CA GLU A 803 -0.65 4.26 8.78
C GLU A 803 -0.25 5.56 8.05
N ALA A 804 1.06 5.74 7.86
CA ALA A 804 1.61 6.91 7.19
C ALA A 804 1.15 7.00 5.72
N HIS A 805 1.02 5.87 5.04
CA HIS A 805 0.45 5.80 3.69
C HIS A 805 -0.05 4.39 3.35
N VAL A 806 -1.33 4.26 3.00
CA VAL A 806 -2.04 2.98 2.77
C VAL A 806 -1.29 1.99 1.87
N LYS A 807 -0.66 2.47 0.77
CA LYS A 807 0.10 1.62 -0.18
C LYS A 807 1.61 1.52 0.11
N LEU A 808 2.29 2.67 0.24
CA LEU A 808 3.75 2.74 0.26
C LEU A 808 4.37 2.55 1.65
N ARG A 809 3.63 2.89 2.70
CA ARG A 809 4.10 2.84 4.10
C ARG A 809 3.00 2.23 5.00
N PRO A 810 2.64 0.95 4.78
CA PRO A 810 1.48 0.32 5.43
C PRO A 810 1.72 -0.07 6.89
N VAL A 811 2.96 -0.01 7.39
CA VAL A 811 3.32 -0.39 8.77
C VAL A 811 3.96 0.75 9.56
N GLU A 812 4.38 1.82 8.89
CA GLU A 812 4.90 3.03 9.51
C GLU A 812 3.76 3.96 9.94
N LEU A 813 3.95 4.71 11.02
CA LEU A 813 3.00 5.70 11.53
C LEU A 813 3.47 7.13 11.22
N ALA A 814 2.62 8.12 11.50
CA ALA A 814 2.93 9.54 11.27
C ALA A 814 4.12 10.06 12.10
N VAL A 815 4.48 9.36 13.18
CA VAL A 815 5.66 9.63 13.99
C VAL A 815 6.80 8.72 13.53
N ASP A 816 7.88 9.31 13.03
CA ASP A 816 9.06 8.57 12.58
C ASP A 816 9.60 7.67 13.70
N GLY A 817 10.08 6.49 13.33
CA GLY A 817 10.58 5.50 14.29
C GLY A 817 9.48 4.75 15.05
N VAL A 818 8.20 5.04 14.79
CA VAL A 818 7.07 4.30 15.36
C VAL A 818 6.33 3.53 14.27
N TYR A 819 6.08 2.25 14.55
CA TYR A 819 5.50 1.28 13.63
C TYR A 819 4.31 0.57 14.27
N VAL A 820 3.44 -0.03 13.47
CA VAL A 820 2.28 -0.80 13.94
C VAL A 820 2.16 -2.13 13.22
N CYS A 821 1.72 -3.17 13.94
CA CYS A 821 1.41 -4.46 13.35
C CYS A 821 0.24 -5.17 14.05
N GLY A 822 -0.30 -6.18 13.37
CA GLY A 822 -1.36 -7.04 13.88
C GLY A 822 -2.71 -6.33 14.00
N LEU A 823 -3.51 -6.76 14.97
CA LEU A 823 -4.90 -6.29 15.13
C LEU A 823 -4.98 -4.82 15.59
N ALA A 824 -3.90 -4.24 16.11
CA ALA A 824 -3.83 -2.81 16.45
C ALA A 824 -3.95 -1.91 15.21
N HIS A 825 -3.50 -2.40 14.04
CA HIS A 825 -3.61 -1.69 12.76
C HIS A 825 -4.97 -1.85 12.09
N SER A 826 -5.51 -3.08 12.11
CA SER A 826 -6.82 -3.47 11.57
C SER A 826 -7.06 -4.97 11.78
N PRO A 827 -8.32 -5.44 11.76
CA PRO A 827 -8.63 -6.86 11.81
C PRO A 827 -8.07 -7.63 10.60
N LYS A 828 -7.37 -8.74 10.84
CA LYS A 828 -6.71 -9.55 9.80
C LYS A 828 -6.43 -10.98 10.29
N PRO A 829 -6.33 -11.97 9.38
CA PRO A 829 -6.01 -13.35 9.74
C PRO A 829 -4.56 -13.51 10.23
N LEU A 830 -4.27 -14.66 10.84
CA LEU A 830 -3.02 -14.93 11.56
C LEU A 830 -1.76 -14.83 10.68
N ASP A 831 -1.82 -15.38 9.48
CA ASP A 831 -0.76 -15.29 8.47
C ASP A 831 -0.44 -13.83 8.14
N GLU A 832 -1.45 -13.00 7.87
CA GLU A 832 -1.24 -11.57 7.64
C GLU A 832 -0.72 -10.83 8.88
N VAL A 833 -1.09 -11.24 10.09
CA VAL A 833 -0.52 -10.68 11.33
C VAL A 833 0.99 -10.95 11.41
N ILE A 834 1.41 -12.19 11.11
CA ILE A 834 2.82 -12.60 11.11
C ILE A 834 3.61 -11.81 10.06
N VAL A 835 3.09 -11.71 8.82
CA VAL A 835 3.72 -10.90 7.76
C VAL A 835 3.83 -9.44 8.19
N GLN A 836 2.76 -8.83 8.69
CA GLN A 836 2.79 -7.42 9.07
C GLN A 836 3.77 -7.14 10.22
N ALA A 837 3.90 -8.08 11.17
CA ALA A 837 4.89 -7.99 12.24
C ALA A 837 6.33 -8.07 11.74
N GLN A 838 6.62 -8.99 10.82
CA GLN A 838 7.93 -9.09 10.16
C GLN A 838 8.24 -7.84 9.33
N ALA A 839 7.23 -7.26 8.67
CA ALA A 839 7.38 -6.01 7.92
C ALA A 839 7.68 -4.83 8.84
N ALA A 840 6.96 -4.70 9.96
CA ALA A 840 7.22 -3.68 10.97
C ALA A 840 8.64 -3.80 11.54
N ALA A 841 9.08 -5.02 11.88
CA ALA A 841 10.45 -5.31 12.30
C ALA A 841 11.50 -4.93 11.23
N ALA A 842 11.26 -5.27 9.96
CA ALA A 842 12.14 -4.93 8.86
C ALA A 842 12.26 -3.41 8.64
N LYS A 843 11.14 -2.68 8.73
CA LYS A 843 11.14 -1.22 8.61
C LYS A 843 11.78 -0.55 9.83
N ALA A 844 11.53 -1.08 11.02
CA ALA A 844 12.13 -0.62 12.26
C ALA A 844 13.64 -0.86 12.31
N SER A 845 14.16 -1.91 11.66
CA SER A 845 15.59 -2.16 11.61
C SER A 845 16.35 -1.17 10.70
N ILE A 846 15.70 -0.51 9.74
CA ILE A 846 16.37 0.44 8.83
C ILE A 846 17.15 1.53 9.58
N PRO A 847 16.53 2.34 10.48
CA PRO A 847 17.28 3.34 11.24
C PRO A 847 18.32 2.71 12.17
N LEU A 848 18.03 1.54 12.77
CA LEU A 848 18.98 0.84 13.65
C LEU A 848 20.23 0.35 12.90
N ILE A 849 20.06 -0.10 11.65
CA ILE A 849 21.15 -0.54 10.76
C ILE A 849 21.97 0.66 10.29
N LYS A 850 21.30 1.77 9.92
CA LYS A 850 22.00 2.98 9.48
C LYS A 850 22.83 3.59 10.60
N GLY A 851 22.40 3.48 11.85
CA GLY A 851 23.08 4.03 13.02
C GLY A 851 22.93 5.56 13.16
N PHE A 852 22.28 6.21 12.21
CA PHE A 852 21.92 7.62 12.26
C PHE A 852 20.63 7.88 11.47
N VAL A 853 19.99 9.01 11.77
CA VAL A 853 18.86 9.55 11.01
C VAL A 853 19.17 10.99 10.60
N SER A 854 18.80 11.37 9.38
CA SER A 854 18.90 12.75 8.92
C SER A 854 17.74 13.56 9.48
N VAL A 855 18.04 14.73 10.02
CA VAL A 855 17.06 15.72 10.46
C VAL A 855 16.70 16.59 9.26
N GLU A 856 15.41 16.80 9.02
CA GLU A 856 15.01 17.72 7.97
C GLU A 856 15.54 19.14 8.25
N PRO A 857 16.08 19.85 7.26
CA PRO A 857 16.71 21.15 7.49
C PRO A 857 15.71 22.27 7.85
N ILE A 858 14.41 21.99 7.92
CA ILE A 858 13.33 22.96 8.20
C ILE A 858 13.14 23.25 9.70
N VAL A 859 14.08 22.81 10.54
CA VAL A 859 14.03 22.98 12.00
C VAL A 859 14.13 24.43 12.44
N SER A 860 13.70 24.71 13.67
CA SER A 860 13.83 26.03 14.28
C SER A 860 15.29 26.32 14.63
N SER A 861 15.73 27.56 14.42
CA SER A 861 16.99 28.09 14.96
C SER A 861 16.70 29.26 15.88
N VAL A 862 17.39 29.33 17.02
CA VAL A 862 17.24 30.43 17.98
C VAL A 862 18.47 31.33 17.90
N ASP A 863 18.25 32.59 17.57
CA ASP A 863 19.25 33.64 17.74
C ASP A 863 19.37 33.98 19.24
N GLN A 864 20.49 33.55 19.83
CA GLN A 864 20.73 33.72 21.26
C GLN A 864 21.01 35.18 21.65
N GLU A 865 21.42 36.04 20.72
CA GLU A 865 21.65 37.46 20.98
C GLU A 865 20.31 38.18 21.18
N ILE A 866 19.34 37.90 20.29
CA ILE A 866 17.99 38.49 20.33
C ILE A 866 17.10 37.84 21.39
N CYS A 867 17.35 36.57 21.74
CA CYS A 867 16.52 35.84 22.69
C CYS A 867 16.52 36.46 24.09
N ILE A 868 15.37 36.88 24.60
CA ILE A 868 15.23 37.46 25.95
C ILE A 868 15.01 36.42 27.06
N GLY A 869 15.00 35.12 26.74
CA GLY A 869 14.90 34.07 27.75
C GLY A 869 13.52 33.87 28.37
N CYS A 870 12.45 34.35 27.73
CA CYS A 870 11.08 34.34 28.30
C CYS A 870 10.45 32.95 28.51
N GLY A 871 10.97 31.90 27.86
CA GLY A 871 10.48 30.51 28.03
C GLY A 871 9.17 30.15 27.32
N ILE A 872 8.48 31.11 26.68
CA ILE A 872 7.22 30.88 25.96
C ILE A 872 7.37 29.76 24.90
N CYS A 873 8.45 29.81 24.13
CA CYS A 873 8.74 28.82 23.09
C CYS A 873 8.92 27.39 23.63
N ALA A 874 9.57 27.24 24.78
CA ALA A 874 9.72 25.94 25.46
C ALA A 874 8.37 25.39 25.91
N GLY A 875 7.52 26.23 26.52
CA GLY A 875 6.18 25.81 26.98
C GLY A 875 5.20 25.46 25.86
N LEU A 876 5.35 26.05 24.67
CA LEU A 876 4.46 25.81 23.53
C LEU A 876 4.91 24.66 22.62
N CYS A 877 6.16 24.19 22.72
CA CYS A 877 6.66 23.18 21.81
C CYS A 877 6.06 21.80 22.13
N PRO A 878 5.20 21.23 21.28
CA PRO A 878 4.59 19.94 21.56
C PRO A 878 5.62 18.80 21.52
N TYR A 879 6.80 19.03 20.94
CA TYR A 879 7.88 18.04 20.82
C TYR A 879 8.99 18.24 21.86
N GLN A 880 8.83 19.22 22.77
CA GLN A 880 9.88 19.61 23.73
C GLN A 880 11.24 19.88 23.06
N ALA A 881 11.21 20.37 21.82
CA ALA A 881 12.40 20.63 21.03
C ALA A 881 13.11 21.94 21.38
N ILE A 882 12.57 22.73 22.32
CA ILE A 882 13.19 23.96 22.79
C ILE A 882 13.52 23.79 24.27
N GLN A 883 14.81 23.92 24.59
CA GLN A 883 15.29 23.89 25.96
C GLN A 883 15.76 25.28 26.41
N MET A 884 15.66 25.53 27.70
CA MET A 884 16.15 26.77 28.31
C MET A 884 17.53 26.52 28.92
N ILE A 885 18.56 27.05 28.28
CA ILE A 885 19.96 26.93 28.70
C ILE A 885 20.44 28.21 29.38
N LYS A 886 21.56 28.13 30.09
CA LYS A 886 22.22 29.28 30.71
C LYS A 886 23.41 29.69 29.84
N VAL A 887 23.35 30.90 29.27
CA VAL A 887 24.42 31.51 28.46
C VAL A 887 24.73 32.88 29.08
N ASP A 888 25.99 33.12 29.44
CA ASP A 888 26.44 34.37 30.07
C ASP A 888 25.58 34.84 31.26
N ASN A 889 25.27 33.91 32.17
CA ASN A 889 24.38 34.13 33.33
C ASN A 889 22.93 34.54 33.01
N LYS A 890 22.52 34.53 31.74
CA LYS A 890 21.13 34.75 31.31
C LYS A 890 20.52 33.43 30.83
N LYS A 891 19.22 33.25 31.05
CA LYS A 891 18.49 32.13 30.45
C LYS A 891 18.24 32.45 28.97
N LYS A 892 18.55 31.51 28.08
CA LYS A 892 18.34 31.61 26.63
C LYS A 892 17.66 30.34 26.13
N ALA A 893 16.91 30.43 25.05
CA ALA A 893 16.31 29.28 24.40
C ALA A 893 17.31 28.67 23.41
N GLU A 894 17.27 27.36 23.24
CA GLU A 894 18.05 26.61 22.25
C GLU A 894 17.19 25.50 21.65
N THR A 895 17.33 25.27 20.33
CA THR A 895 16.64 24.17 19.66
C THR A 895 17.45 22.89 19.75
N ILE A 896 16.80 21.82 20.21
CA ILE A 896 17.22 20.44 19.98
C ILE A 896 16.73 20.04 18.58
N ALA A 897 17.58 20.25 17.57
CA ALA A 897 17.19 20.14 16.16
C ALA A 897 16.47 18.83 15.83
N ALA A 898 16.95 17.72 16.37
CA ALA A 898 16.40 16.40 16.11
C ALA A 898 15.01 16.13 16.69
N SER A 899 14.64 16.85 17.76
CA SER A 899 13.27 16.85 18.30
C SER A 899 12.34 17.78 17.52
N CYS A 900 12.88 18.75 16.77
CA CYS A 900 12.08 19.76 16.09
C CYS A 900 11.48 19.18 14.81
N LYS A 901 10.15 19.21 14.69
CA LYS A 901 9.40 18.78 13.50
C LYS A 901 9.01 19.93 12.57
N GLY A 902 9.68 21.08 12.68
CA GLY A 902 9.46 22.21 11.78
C GLY A 902 8.08 22.87 11.86
N CYS A 903 7.29 22.67 12.92
CA CYS A 903 5.88 23.10 12.95
C CYS A 903 5.65 24.63 13.04
N GLY A 904 6.68 25.43 13.31
CA GLY A 904 6.57 26.90 13.34
C GLY A 904 5.87 27.51 14.56
N ILE A 905 5.32 26.72 15.48
CA ILE A 905 4.59 27.23 16.67
C ILE A 905 5.47 28.14 17.53
N CYS A 906 6.73 27.76 17.79
CA CYS A 906 7.65 28.54 18.60
C CYS A 906 8.06 29.86 17.92
N SER A 907 8.29 29.84 16.61
CA SER A 907 8.66 31.02 15.82
C SER A 907 7.51 32.05 15.76
N SER A 908 6.29 31.59 15.46
CA SER A 908 5.10 32.47 15.37
C SER A 908 4.71 33.16 16.69
N ARG A 909 5.19 32.65 17.84
CA ARG A 909 4.87 33.18 19.18
C ARG A 909 6.05 33.83 19.88
N CYS A 910 7.23 33.89 19.26
CA CYS A 910 8.39 34.53 19.86
C CYS A 910 8.21 36.07 19.84
N PRO A 911 8.11 36.73 21.01
CA PRO A 911 7.78 38.17 21.07
C PRO A 911 8.88 39.06 20.48
N THR A 912 10.12 38.57 20.46
CA THR A 912 11.28 39.28 19.91
C THR A 912 11.69 38.77 18.55
N PHE A 913 10.96 37.81 17.98
CA PHE A 913 11.29 37.15 16.72
C PHE A 913 12.69 36.51 16.70
N ALA A 914 13.23 36.13 17.86
CA ALA A 914 14.51 35.46 17.99
C ALA A 914 14.54 34.03 17.42
N ILE A 915 13.40 33.49 16.96
CA ILE A 915 13.30 32.12 16.45
C ILE A 915 12.91 32.16 14.99
N SER A 916 13.76 31.59 14.15
CA SER A 916 13.54 31.44 12.71
C SER A 916 13.32 29.97 12.34
N MET A 917 12.63 29.71 11.22
CA MET A 917 12.37 28.36 10.70
C MET A 917 13.10 28.17 9.38
N GLY A 918 13.87 27.09 9.25
CA GLY A 918 14.54 26.76 7.98
C GLY A 918 13.55 26.67 6.82
N GLY A 919 13.77 27.43 5.75
CA GLY A 919 12.88 27.44 4.57
C GLY A 919 11.52 28.13 4.77
N PHE A 920 11.20 28.59 5.98
CA PHE A 920 9.93 29.26 6.33
C PHE A 920 10.19 30.48 7.23
N THR A 921 11.24 31.25 6.92
CA THR A 921 11.56 32.49 7.64
C THR A 921 10.42 33.51 7.51
N ARG A 922 10.36 34.46 8.44
CA ARG A 922 9.32 35.51 8.40
C ARG A 922 9.41 36.32 7.11
N GLU A 923 10.63 36.61 6.66
CA GLU A 923 10.93 37.35 5.46
C GLU A 923 10.43 36.59 4.23
N GLN A 924 10.69 35.29 4.15
CA GLN A 924 10.18 34.40 3.11
C GLN A 924 8.64 34.39 3.05
N ILE A 925 7.98 34.17 4.19
CA ILE A 925 6.51 34.14 4.25
C ILE A 925 5.91 35.50 3.88
N ASN A 926 6.48 36.59 4.38
CA ASN A 926 6.01 37.94 4.04
C ASN A 926 6.22 38.26 2.56
N ALA A 927 7.34 37.85 1.96
CA ALA A 927 7.57 38.01 0.52
C ALA A 927 6.52 37.25 -0.29
N GLN A 928 6.19 36.03 0.12
CA GLN A 928 5.14 35.23 -0.50
C GLN A 928 3.76 35.91 -0.41
N ILE A 929 3.40 36.46 0.76
CA ILE A 929 2.12 37.16 0.96
C ILE A 929 2.07 38.47 0.15
N LYS A 930 3.14 39.26 0.16
CA LYS A 930 3.22 40.52 -0.61
C LYS A 930 3.10 40.26 -2.10
N ALA A 931 3.82 39.24 -2.60
CA ALA A 931 3.75 38.82 -3.99
C ALA A 931 2.34 38.39 -4.40
N PHE A 932 1.50 37.89 -3.49
CA PHE A 932 0.09 37.65 -3.80
C PHE A 932 -0.72 38.96 -3.92
N GLY A 933 -0.47 39.95 -3.06
CA GLY A 933 -1.21 41.21 -3.00
C GLY A 933 -0.77 42.30 -3.98
N GLU A 934 0.40 42.16 -4.60
CA GLU A 934 0.90 43.03 -5.67
C GLU A 934 0.33 42.56 -7.02
N ILE A 935 -0.79 43.17 -7.43
CA ILE A 935 -1.43 43.00 -8.76
C ILE A 935 -0.89 44.03 -9.73
#